data_AF-A0A414IQM1-F1
#
_entry.id   AF-A0A414IQM1-F1
#
_cell.length_a   1.000
_cell.length_b   1.000
_cell.length_c   1.000
_cell.angle_alpha   90.00
_cell.angle_beta   90.00
_cell.angle_gamma   90.00
#
_symmetry.space_group_name_H-M   'P 1'
#
loop_
_entity.id
_entity.type
_entity.pdbx_description
1 polymer ?
#
loop_
_entity_poly.entity_id
_entity_poly.type
_entity_poly.pdbx_seq_one_letter_code
_entity_poly.pdbx_strand_id
1 'polypeptide(L)'
;MLDINKYRLNLYELLYKQPLCNFKIAKDGMDKMKVLFIGDKDKAIETYKTMFWASQYPNCRLEMTYYGSYIDTEYVAGYFGDIDRFPAYDDYVKNGYAEKLIYSNDKDKLCNSDFRYIIIATGDAYKDWEYLVNLEDKYGENDSEENKVVLAVYNDGLADKFTSLNWDKVAKNVTICQFENSEEQINESELKRIAANMNLAYSMMYDQRLNIESNLAEFDKLCREEFDFADTNKYDADSSYASAVSISMKLSYCIEYMMTSEAGVKNNNDGIQILSEAIIKNSDLYKSLYYWEHRRWNAYMVMRGYRQPKNEEWDFVYSDNKKSSDIDSKLHVCLCESGKQLNSDMDKPSFWKSIKKNLEPLDYVSYRCNLIAENKTKELQKSIYNKYSFINSVLFRDLKENIENLFAEVGNANDDYKKSYEYYMQLPEVQSNKTIKNSMEQMNRELNVVITRNKHVDFFKYDAQLVQLIPFVLWYGKKYSEVFVFSNGVAASDVIIPTILYAKKAYFVSDKNTDKYKNVVCRYFKTRGNNTEPEFITYQDMLMIVEGKTIDEYVITGEGENKEEFLTRKREVVNLRYDVKNNKINYQNIFVGLNSQNISVREFIQLQGGDIQEEFRDTLPRKTYAEYESLFWKFSRTKQIGNYRYVPWNKVIKIFTKDSRLEGGKIHINQECINLDISEHKTIYVCDKIIPLENYVNNMLDSFLISMSDYCLIGNYSVMLEEDNIHICFLTYHKEICDIVESYEGQDVDCNVAKLALENKNLQRDNLITQSSKKFIIAYENCKNNYEFKIQYYEELLKELKKFGAIYGYEVENGLLRSVTVKDMRIICNLFEKEGDIFEKITYHRFRNSAYFYDVRNGVYFYWNRNSYDNVQQQKKLKKMVEETASNDIAGLIDADTFCLLHNKVYGAGDNNNYKKTQVSNEIDVIATRGMQAYFVSCKAASEIIMGYELEISNHSKMQVRFRYCALLKKRRIIVMR
;
A
#
# COMPACT_ATOMS: atom_id res chain seq x y z
N MET A 1 -32.81 -25.57 11.72
CA MET A 1 -31.63 -26.47 11.85
C MET A 1 -31.99 -27.95 11.83
N LEU A 2 -31.09 -28.84 11.36
CA LEU A 2 -31.19 -30.29 11.58
C LEU A 2 -30.75 -30.66 13.01
N ASP A 3 -31.39 -31.65 13.64
CA ASP A 3 -31.15 -32.00 15.06
C ASP A 3 -29.68 -32.30 15.38
N ILE A 4 -28.99 -33.05 14.52
CA ILE A 4 -27.57 -33.39 14.69
C ILE A 4 -26.63 -32.19 14.52
N ASN A 5 -27.01 -31.20 13.70
CA ASN A 5 -26.26 -29.96 13.54
C ASN A 5 -26.52 -29.00 14.70
N LYS A 6 -27.76 -28.95 15.22
CA LYS A 6 -28.10 -28.26 16.48
C LYS A 6 -27.29 -28.86 17.65
N TYR A 7 -27.14 -30.18 17.68
CA TYR A 7 -26.29 -30.86 18.67
C TYR A 7 -24.82 -30.42 18.56
N ARG A 8 -24.24 -30.34 17.35
CA ARG A 8 -22.86 -29.83 17.15
C ARG A 8 -22.69 -28.38 17.65
N LEU A 9 -23.64 -27.48 17.35
CA LEU A 9 -23.58 -26.10 17.86
C LEU A 9 -23.69 -26.03 19.39
N ASN A 10 -24.50 -26.91 20.01
CA ASN A 10 -24.57 -27.02 21.47
C ASN A 10 -23.29 -27.56 22.10
N LEU A 11 -22.58 -28.49 21.44
CA LEU A 11 -21.24 -28.91 21.86
C LEU A 11 -20.23 -27.76 21.79
N TYR A 12 -20.28 -26.91 20.76
CA TYR A 12 -19.44 -25.71 20.70
C TYR A 12 -19.74 -24.73 21.83
N GLU A 13 -21.01 -24.47 22.13
CA GLU A 13 -21.46 -23.65 23.28
C GLU A 13 -20.96 -24.21 24.62
N LEU A 14 -21.07 -25.53 24.82
CA LEU A 14 -20.55 -26.22 25.99
C LEU A 14 -19.04 -26.02 26.14
N LEU A 15 -18.26 -26.27 25.09
CA LEU A 15 -16.80 -26.14 25.12
C LEU A 15 -16.33 -24.69 25.26
N TYR A 16 -17.11 -23.72 24.77
CA TYR A 16 -16.83 -22.29 24.95
C TYR A 16 -17.02 -21.86 26.41
N LYS A 17 -18.12 -22.28 27.05
CA LYS A 17 -18.46 -21.96 28.45
C LYS A 17 -17.66 -22.78 29.47
N GLN A 18 -17.32 -24.03 29.13
CA GLN A 18 -16.56 -24.96 29.96
C GLN A 18 -15.36 -25.54 29.17
N PRO A 19 -14.27 -24.75 28.98
CA PRO A 19 -13.11 -25.19 28.20
C PRO A 19 -12.42 -26.43 28.78
N LEU A 20 -12.18 -27.44 27.95
CA LEU A 20 -11.60 -28.72 28.37
C LEU A 20 -10.22 -28.58 29.06
N CYS A 21 -9.44 -27.55 28.71
CA CYS A 21 -8.14 -27.27 29.31
C CYS A 21 -8.18 -26.94 30.82
N ASN A 22 -9.35 -26.59 31.36
CA ASN A 22 -9.54 -26.36 32.79
C ASN A 22 -9.61 -27.68 33.59
N PHE A 23 -9.69 -28.82 32.88
CA PHE A 23 -9.93 -30.16 33.43
C PHE A 23 -8.78 -31.14 33.06
N LYS A 24 -7.58 -30.60 32.85
CA LYS A 24 -6.34 -31.39 32.65
C LYS A 24 -5.97 -32.17 33.91
N ILE A 25 -5.31 -33.31 33.74
CA ILE A 25 -4.60 -34.04 34.80
C ILE A 25 -3.12 -34.17 34.44
N ALA A 26 -2.24 -34.03 35.43
CA ALA A 26 -0.83 -34.37 35.28
C ALA A 26 -0.65 -35.87 35.54
N LYS A 27 -0.23 -36.64 34.54
CA LYS A 27 -0.04 -38.11 34.67
C LYS A 27 1.13 -38.58 33.80
N ASP A 28 1.97 -39.45 34.37
CA ASP A 28 3.16 -40.01 33.69
C ASP A 28 4.17 -38.94 33.20
N GLY A 29 4.19 -37.77 33.84
CA GLY A 29 5.07 -36.64 33.46
C GLY A 29 4.57 -35.80 32.29
N MET A 30 3.32 -35.98 31.84
CA MET A 30 2.69 -35.18 30.79
C MET A 30 1.26 -34.78 31.19
N ASP A 31 0.78 -33.64 30.70
CA ASP A 31 -0.61 -33.26 30.86
C ASP A 31 -1.52 -34.09 29.95
N LYS A 32 -2.68 -34.49 30.47
CA LYS A 32 -3.70 -35.22 29.73
C LYS A 32 -5.08 -34.60 29.93
N MET A 33 -5.86 -34.51 28.85
CA MET A 33 -7.30 -34.23 28.90
C MET A 33 -8.04 -35.53 28.68
N LYS A 34 -8.71 -36.03 29.72
CA LYS A 34 -9.43 -37.31 29.69
C LYS A 34 -10.94 -37.11 29.63
N VAL A 35 -11.50 -37.50 28.49
CA VAL A 35 -12.91 -37.37 28.16
C VAL A 35 -13.58 -38.74 28.12
N LEU A 36 -14.74 -38.84 28.77
CA LEU A 36 -15.72 -39.89 28.53
C LEU A 36 -16.92 -39.28 27.80
N PHE A 37 -17.44 -39.94 26.77
CA PHE A 37 -18.73 -39.55 26.19
C PHE A 37 -19.63 -40.77 26.01
N ILE A 38 -20.89 -40.59 26.40
CA ILE A 38 -21.95 -41.60 26.47
C ILE A 38 -23.04 -41.13 25.51
N GLY A 39 -23.42 -41.95 24.54
CA GLY A 39 -24.46 -41.53 23.59
C GLY A 39 -24.90 -42.59 22.60
N ASP A 40 -25.83 -42.20 21.73
CA ASP A 40 -26.11 -42.94 20.50
C ASP A 40 -24.97 -42.75 19.48
N LYS A 41 -24.93 -43.61 18.46
CA LYS A 41 -23.87 -43.60 17.44
C LYS A 41 -23.67 -42.26 16.71
N ASP A 42 -24.73 -41.49 16.49
CA ASP A 42 -24.70 -40.30 15.63
C ASP A 42 -24.20 -39.11 16.46
N LYS A 43 -24.74 -38.93 17.69
CA LYS A 43 -24.21 -37.97 18.66
C LYS A 43 -22.79 -38.32 19.10
N ALA A 44 -22.43 -39.61 19.20
CA ALA A 44 -21.06 -40.05 19.48
C ALA A 44 -20.05 -39.62 18.41
N ILE A 45 -20.38 -39.78 17.12
CA ILE A 45 -19.54 -39.34 16.01
C ILE A 45 -19.29 -37.82 16.08
N GLU A 46 -20.34 -37.03 16.29
CA GLU A 46 -20.22 -35.57 16.33
C GLU A 46 -19.53 -35.06 17.60
N THR A 47 -19.70 -35.76 18.74
CA THR A 47 -18.95 -35.48 19.97
C THR A 47 -17.46 -35.70 19.77
N TYR A 48 -17.07 -36.86 19.21
CA TYR A 48 -15.67 -37.17 18.97
C TYR A 48 -15.04 -36.14 18.04
N LYS A 49 -15.63 -35.91 16.88
CA LYS A 49 -15.22 -34.90 15.90
C LYS A 49 -15.01 -33.52 16.55
N THR A 50 -16.07 -32.99 17.17
CA THR A 50 -16.08 -31.63 17.74
C THR A 50 -14.99 -31.43 18.78
N MET A 51 -14.88 -32.35 19.74
CA MET A 51 -13.86 -32.26 20.78
C MET A 51 -12.45 -32.52 20.24
N PHE A 52 -12.29 -33.44 19.29
CA PHE A 52 -10.99 -33.76 18.69
C PHE A 52 -10.34 -32.54 18.04
N TRP A 53 -11.09 -31.74 17.26
CA TRP A 53 -10.53 -30.53 16.67
C TRP A 53 -10.50 -29.33 17.62
N ALA A 54 -11.57 -29.10 18.39
CA ALA A 54 -11.67 -27.90 19.22
C ALA A 54 -10.72 -27.95 20.42
N SER A 55 -10.41 -29.16 20.91
CA SER A 55 -9.66 -29.38 22.15
C SER A 55 -8.20 -29.78 21.96
N GLN A 56 -7.60 -29.49 20.81
CA GLN A 56 -6.14 -29.56 20.67
C GLN A 56 -5.51 -28.57 21.66
N TYR A 57 -4.46 -28.95 22.42
CA TYR A 57 -3.76 -28.07 23.37
C TYR A 57 -2.24 -28.31 23.35
N PRO A 58 -1.39 -27.30 23.60
CA PRO A 58 0.06 -27.47 23.65
C PRO A 58 0.50 -28.39 24.80
N ASN A 59 1.49 -29.23 24.56
CA ASN A 59 2.10 -30.15 25.55
C ASN A 59 1.13 -31.11 26.28
N CYS A 60 -0.11 -31.24 25.81
CA CYS A 60 -1.14 -32.07 26.41
C CYS A 60 -1.72 -33.07 25.40
N ARG A 61 -1.94 -34.32 25.82
CA ARG A 61 -2.63 -35.35 25.01
C ARG A 61 -4.12 -35.38 25.30
N LEU A 62 -4.91 -35.43 24.23
CA LEU A 62 -6.34 -35.70 24.30
C LEU A 62 -6.58 -37.22 24.27
N GLU A 63 -7.13 -37.75 25.36
CA GLU A 63 -7.53 -39.16 25.51
C GLU A 63 -9.06 -39.22 25.61
N MET A 64 -9.71 -39.80 24.61
CA MET A 64 -11.18 -39.89 24.54
C MET A 64 -11.65 -41.33 24.60
N THR A 65 -12.70 -41.59 25.39
CA THR A 65 -13.40 -42.87 25.47
C THR A 65 -14.86 -42.70 25.10
N TYR A 66 -15.32 -43.46 24.11
CA TYR A 66 -16.73 -43.63 23.80
C TYR A 66 -17.30 -44.80 24.62
N TYR A 67 -18.43 -44.57 25.27
CA TYR A 67 -19.27 -45.63 25.85
C TYR A 67 -20.63 -45.67 25.16
N GLY A 68 -21.03 -46.84 24.66
CA GLY A 68 -22.31 -47.05 24.00
C GLY A 68 -22.78 -48.50 24.04
N SER A 69 -23.87 -48.81 23.33
CA SER A 69 -24.29 -50.20 23.14
C SER A 69 -23.24 -50.96 22.29
N TYR A 70 -23.26 -52.30 22.31
CA TYR A 70 -22.37 -53.09 21.44
C TYR A 70 -22.49 -52.68 19.97
N ILE A 71 -23.73 -52.52 19.48
CA ILE A 71 -24.05 -52.18 18.09
C ILE A 71 -23.55 -50.78 17.74
N ASP A 72 -23.79 -49.79 18.61
CA ASP A 72 -23.33 -48.41 18.37
C ASP A 72 -21.81 -48.31 18.47
N THR A 73 -21.19 -49.07 19.37
CA THR A 73 -19.73 -49.15 19.53
C THR A 73 -19.08 -49.71 18.27
N GLU A 74 -19.61 -50.81 17.73
CA GLU A 74 -19.14 -51.40 16.47
C GLU A 74 -19.34 -50.45 15.28
N TYR A 75 -20.48 -49.75 15.21
CA TYR A 75 -20.75 -48.77 14.17
C TYR A 75 -19.77 -47.58 14.20
N VAL A 76 -19.54 -46.97 15.36
CA VAL A 76 -18.63 -45.81 15.49
C VAL A 76 -17.17 -46.24 15.27
N ALA A 77 -16.79 -47.43 15.70
CA ALA A 77 -15.47 -48.01 15.41
C ALA A 77 -15.27 -48.25 13.90
N GLY A 78 -16.29 -48.77 13.21
CA GLY A 78 -16.28 -48.90 11.74
C GLY A 78 -16.24 -47.55 11.03
N TYR A 79 -16.95 -46.53 11.55
CA TYR A 79 -17.00 -45.18 10.98
C TYR A 79 -15.62 -44.50 10.97
N PHE A 80 -14.91 -44.50 12.10
CA PHE A 80 -13.56 -43.91 12.19
C PHE A 80 -12.43 -44.83 11.73
N GLY A 81 -12.69 -46.13 11.55
CA GLY A 81 -11.77 -47.09 10.94
C GLY A 81 -11.76 -47.08 9.41
N ASP A 82 -12.69 -46.38 8.77
CA ASP A 82 -12.79 -46.20 7.32
C ASP A 82 -11.65 -45.30 6.80
N ILE A 83 -10.61 -45.94 6.24
CA ILE A 83 -9.41 -45.25 5.73
C ILE A 83 -9.67 -44.44 4.46
N ASP A 84 -10.69 -44.78 3.68
CA ASP A 84 -11.05 -44.01 2.48
C ASP A 84 -11.80 -42.72 2.87
N ARG A 85 -12.54 -42.76 4.00
CA ARG A 85 -13.22 -41.60 4.60
C ARG A 85 -12.30 -40.70 5.41
N PHE A 86 -11.34 -41.27 6.13
CA PHE A 86 -10.41 -40.52 7.00
C PHE A 86 -8.92 -40.80 6.67
N PRO A 87 -8.48 -40.57 5.42
CA PRO A 87 -7.18 -41.03 4.91
C PRO A 87 -5.95 -40.41 5.60
N ALA A 88 -6.12 -39.30 6.33
CA ALA A 88 -5.05 -38.63 7.07
C ALA A 88 -5.12 -38.83 8.60
N TYR A 89 -6.15 -39.51 9.14
CA TYR A 89 -6.37 -39.62 10.58
C TYR A 89 -5.30 -40.44 11.29
N ASP A 90 -4.94 -41.60 10.74
CA ASP A 90 -3.96 -42.49 11.33
C ASP A 90 -2.56 -41.86 11.43
N ASP A 91 -2.17 -41.04 10.44
CA ASP A 91 -0.88 -40.35 10.44
C ASP A 91 -0.89 -39.13 11.36
N TYR A 92 -2.00 -38.39 11.44
CA TYR A 92 -2.17 -37.30 12.40
C TYR A 92 -2.05 -37.80 13.86
N VAL A 93 -2.63 -38.96 14.17
CA VAL A 93 -2.53 -39.59 15.49
C VAL A 93 -1.11 -40.12 15.78
N LYS A 94 -0.43 -40.74 14.81
CA LYS A 94 0.96 -41.21 14.96
C LYS A 94 1.95 -40.08 15.31
N ASN A 95 1.70 -38.86 14.85
CA ASN A 95 2.50 -37.68 15.20
C ASN A 95 2.33 -37.25 16.68
N GLY A 96 1.44 -37.88 17.46
CA GLY A 96 1.34 -37.74 18.91
C GLY A 96 0.43 -36.60 19.39
N TYR A 97 -0.44 -36.08 18.52
CA TYR A 97 -1.33 -34.94 18.83
C TYR A 97 -2.62 -35.30 19.56
N ALA A 98 -3.06 -36.54 19.45
CA ALA A 98 -4.19 -37.13 20.16
C ALA A 98 -4.01 -38.64 20.21
N GLU A 99 -4.67 -39.32 21.14
CA GLU A 99 -4.75 -40.78 21.11
C GLU A 99 -5.90 -41.25 20.19
N LYS A 100 -5.85 -42.51 19.72
CA LYS A 100 -7.00 -43.12 19.03
C LYS A 100 -8.20 -43.20 19.97
N LEU A 101 -9.41 -43.05 19.43
CA LEU A 101 -10.65 -43.20 20.20
C LEU A 101 -10.69 -44.60 20.85
N ILE A 102 -10.90 -44.62 22.17
CA ILE A 102 -11.10 -45.84 22.94
C ILE A 102 -12.58 -46.20 22.94
N TYR A 103 -12.89 -47.47 22.67
CA TYR A 103 -14.24 -48.00 22.58
C TYR A 103 -14.57 -48.84 23.82
N SER A 104 -15.73 -48.63 24.44
CA SER A 104 -16.18 -49.37 25.60
C SER A 104 -17.68 -49.67 25.59
N ASN A 105 -18.04 -50.87 26.02
CA ASN A 105 -19.38 -51.29 26.40
C ASN A 105 -19.42 -51.80 27.87
N ASP A 106 -18.29 -51.68 28.57
CA ASP A 106 -18.05 -52.18 29.92
C ASP A 106 -18.47 -51.13 30.96
N LYS A 107 -19.48 -51.46 31.77
CA LYS A 107 -20.04 -50.56 32.79
C LYS A 107 -19.01 -50.17 33.86
N ASP A 108 -18.02 -51.00 34.15
CA ASP A 108 -17.01 -50.67 35.17
C ASP A 108 -16.07 -49.55 34.70
N LYS A 109 -15.88 -49.40 33.38
CA LYS A 109 -15.07 -48.32 32.80
C LYS A 109 -15.73 -46.94 32.82
N LEU A 110 -17.06 -46.85 32.95
CA LEU A 110 -17.77 -45.56 33.14
C LEU A 110 -17.27 -44.78 34.36
N CYS A 111 -16.67 -45.49 35.32
CA CYS A 111 -16.43 -45.03 36.66
C CYS A 111 -14.93 -44.79 36.96
N ASN A 112 -14.11 -44.67 35.92
CA ASN A 112 -12.68 -44.43 36.08
C ASN A 112 -12.43 -43.02 36.63
N SER A 113 -11.84 -42.93 37.83
CA SER A 113 -11.55 -41.68 38.52
C SER A 113 -10.59 -40.75 37.78
N ASP A 114 -9.95 -41.22 36.70
CA ASP A 114 -9.13 -40.41 35.78
C ASP A 114 -9.95 -39.46 34.88
N PHE A 115 -11.25 -39.72 34.61
CA PHE A 115 -12.05 -38.84 33.76
C PHE A 115 -12.39 -37.53 34.47
N ARG A 116 -12.30 -36.41 33.74
CA ARG A 116 -12.60 -35.06 34.26
C ARG A 116 -13.67 -34.32 33.45
N TYR A 117 -13.98 -34.81 32.26
CA TYR A 117 -15.01 -34.25 31.40
C TYR A 117 -15.87 -35.38 30.86
N ILE A 118 -17.14 -35.39 31.21
CA ILE A 118 -18.07 -36.46 30.83
C ILE A 118 -19.26 -35.84 30.11
N ILE A 119 -19.54 -36.33 28.90
CA ILE A 119 -20.69 -35.89 28.08
C ILE A 119 -21.72 -37.02 28.03
N ILE A 120 -22.99 -36.70 28.26
CA ILE A 120 -24.12 -37.64 28.28
C ILE A 120 -25.17 -37.16 27.27
N ALA A 121 -25.40 -37.96 26.23
CA ALA A 121 -26.31 -37.64 25.12
C ALA A 121 -26.79 -38.91 24.41
N THR A 122 -27.58 -39.75 25.10
CA THR A 122 -28.14 -41.00 24.54
C THR A 122 -29.36 -40.80 23.65
N GLY A 123 -29.95 -39.59 23.65
CA GLY A 123 -31.24 -39.33 22.98
C GLY A 123 -32.44 -39.93 23.72
N ASP A 124 -32.24 -40.38 24.97
CA ASP A 124 -33.29 -40.87 25.85
C ASP A 124 -33.12 -40.19 27.21
N ALA A 125 -33.96 -39.20 27.47
CA ALA A 125 -33.92 -38.41 28.69
C ALA A 125 -33.94 -39.26 29.99
N TYR A 126 -34.58 -40.44 30.00
CA TYR A 126 -34.57 -41.30 31.19
C TYR A 126 -33.20 -41.96 31.40
N LYS A 127 -32.53 -42.38 30.33
CA LYS A 127 -31.17 -42.92 30.39
C LYS A 127 -30.15 -41.84 30.69
N ASP A 128 -30.28 -40.66 30.09
CA ASP A 128 -29.40 -39.53 30.35
C ASP A 128 -29.47 -39.09 31.81
N TRP A 129 -30.67 -39.09 32.41
CA TRP A 129 -30.87 -38.92 33.85
C TRP A 129 -30.25 -40.06 34.69
N GLU A 130 -30.46 -41.33 34.30
CA GLU A 130 -29.88 -42.48 35.01
C GLU A 130 -28.34 -42.42 35.03
N TYR A 131 -27.71 -42.11 33.89
CA TYR A 131 -26.25 -41.92 33.84
C TYR A 131 -25.80 -40.72 34.66
N LEU A 132 -26.50 -39.58 34.60
CA LEU A 132 -26.16 -38.39 35.38
C LEU A 132 -26.14 -38.69 36.88
N VAL A 133 -27.20 -39.29 37.44
CA VAL A 133 -27.29 -39.57 38.88
C VAL A 133 -26.20 -40.56 39.32
N ASN A 134 -26.03 -41.67 38.58
CA ASN A 134 -25.01 -42.68 38.91
C ASN A 134 -23.58 -42.14 38.86
N LEU A 135 -23.30 -41.17 37.98
CA LEU A 135 -22.00 -40.52 37.88
C LEU A 135 -21.84 -39.41 38.93
N GLU A 136 -22.90 -38.63 39.22
CA GLU A 136 -22.88 -37.61 40.27
C GLU A 136 -22.54 -38.24 41.62
N ASP A 137 -23.24 -39.29 42.02
CA ASP A 137 -22.99 -39.99 43.29
C ASP A 137 -21.53 -40.44 43.38
N LYS A 138 -21.00 -41.03 42.30
CA LYS A 138 -19.69 -41.68 42.30
C LYS A 138 -18.50 -40.73 42.22
N TYR A 139 -18.63 -39.58 41.55
CA TYR A 139 -17.60 -38.54 41.56
C TYR A 139 -17.77 -37.55 42.73
N GLY A 140 -18.98 -37.43 43.29
CA GLY A 140 -19.32 -36.54 44.41
C GLY A 140 -18.81 -37.00 45.79
N GLU A 141 -18.50 -38.29 45.97
CA GLU A 141 -17.92 -38.84 47.21
C GLU A 141 -16.43 -38.46 47.45
N ASN A 142 -15.74 -37.96 46.43
CA ASN A 142 -14.33 -37.60 46.51
C ASN A 142 -14.15 -36.15 47.01
N ASP A 143 -13.19 -35.88 47.90
CA ASP A 143 -13.05 -34.59 48.62
C ASP A 143 -11.84 -33.72 48.17
N SER A 144 -11.07 -34.13 47.16
CA SER A 144 -9.91 -33.33 46.66
C SER A 144 -10.27 -32.39 45.52
N GLU A 145 -9.88 -31.10 45.60
CA GLU A 145 -10.06 -30.13 44.50
C GLU A 145 -9.34 -30.53 43.20
N GLU A 146 -8.31 -31.39 43.26
CA GLU A 146 -7.61 -31.94 42.10
C GLU A 146 -8.47 -32.96 41.31
N ASN A 147 -9.65 -33.31 41.85
CA ASN A 147 -10.58 -34.30 41.29
C ASN A 147 -11.86 -33.69 40.69
N LYS A 148 -11.91 -32.37 40.41
CA LYS A 148 -13.10 -31.72 39.82
C LYS A 148 -13.50 -32.29 38.46
N VAL A 149 -14.77 -32.66 38.31
CA VAL A 149 -15.35 -33.25 37.09
C VAL A 149 -16.51 -32.41 36.56
N VAL A 150 -16.62 -32.27 35.23
CA VAL A 150 -17.83 -31.79 34.55
C VAL A 150 -18.69 -32.96 34.09
N LEU A 151 -19.96 -32.97 34.47
CA LEU A 151 -21.00 -33.82 33.90
C LEU A 151 -21.90 -32.96 33.01
N ALA A 152 -21.63 -32.97 31.70
CA ALA A 152 -22.40 -32.24 30.72
C ALA A 152 -23.50 -33.15 30.12
N VAL A 153 -24.76 -32.75 30.23
CA VAL A 153 -25.91 -33.53 29.75
C VAL A 153 -26.68 -32.77 28.67
N TYR A 154 -26.91 -33.43 27.55
CA TYR A 154 -27.75 -32.88 26.48
C TYR A 154 -29.22 -33.01 26.89
N ASN A 155 -29.90 -31.88 27.03
CA ASN A 155 -31.33 -31.87 27.32
C ASN A 155 -32.10 -32.17 26.02
N ASP A 156 -32.90 -33.23 26.04
CA ASP A 156 -33.84 -33.60 24.98
C ASP A 156 -35.24 -33.78 25.61
N GLY A 157 -35.78 -32.65 26.09
CA GLY A 157 -36.96 -32.61 26.97
C GLY A 157 -36.73 -33.27 28.34
N LEU A 158 -35.48 -33.28 28.83
CA LEU A 158 -35.03 -33.73 30.15
C LEU A 158 -35.50 -32.77 31.25
N ALA A 159 -35.34 -31.45 31.05
CA ALA A 159 -35.73 -30.42 32.00
C ALA A 159 -37.25 -30.41 32.27
N ASP A 160 -38.08 -30.58 31.24
CA ASP A 160 -39.54 -30.66 31.37
C ASP A 160 -40.00 -31.92 32.13
N LYS A 161 -39.24 -33.03 32.00
CA LYS A 161 -39.51 -34.31 32.70
C LYS A 161 -39.03 -34.28 34.17
N PHE A 162 -38.00 -33.49 34.47
CA PHE A 162 -37.33 -33.46 35.78
C PHE A 162 -37.17 -32.04 36.33
N THR A 163 -38.29 -31.33 36.49
CA THR A 163 -38.37 -29.94 37.00
C THR A 163 -37.83 -29.72 38.42
N SER A 164 -37.45 -30.79 39.13
CA SER A 164 -36.84 -30.74 40.46
C SER A 164 -35.30 -30.79 40.45
N LEU A 165 -34.65 -31.03 39.30
CA LEU A 165 -33.20 -30.95 39.21
C LEU A 165 -32.74 -29.50 39.13
N ASN A 166 -31.79 -29.12 39.99
CA ASN A 166 -31.04 -27.88 39.81
C ASN A 166 -29.89 -28.15 38.82
N TRP A 167 -30.00 -27.63 37.60
CA TRP A 167 -29.01 -27.84 36.54
C TRP A 167 -27.69 -27.08 36.75
N ASP A 168 -27.70 -26.01 37.56
CA ASP A 168 -26.52 -25.27 37.98
C ASP A 168 -25.98 -25.77 39.34
N LYS A 169 -26.15 -27.07 39.63
CA LYS A 169 -25.66 -27.68 40.86
C LYS A 169 -24.16 -27.94 40.78
N VAL A 170 -23.42 -27.24 41.63
CA VAL A 170 -22.04 -27.60 42.00
C VAL A 170 -22.12 -28.45 43.27
N ALA A 171 -21.99 -29.77 43.12
CA ALA A 171 -21.63 -30.65 44.24
C ALA A 171 -20.11 -30.57 44.47
N LYS A 172 -19.62 -31.05 45.63
CA LYS A 172 -18.26 -30.80 46.13
C LYS A 172 -17.13 -30.81 45.07
N ASN A 173 -17.14 -31.83 44.20
CA ASN A 173 -16.20 -31.97 43.08
C ASN A 173 -16.88 -32.22 41.72
N VAL A 174 -18.19 -31.98 41.61
CA VAL A 174 -18.95 -32.21 40.37
C VAL A 174 -19.68 -30.95 39.96
N THR A 175 -19.35 -30.45 38.78
CA THR A 175 -20.13 -29.41 38.09
C THR A 175 -21.07 -30.10 37.11
N ILE A 176 -22.37 -30.06 37.39
CA ILE A 176 -23.38 -30.48 36.42
C ILE A 176 -23.63 -29.31 35.47
N CYS A 177 -23.72 -29.59 34.17
CA CYS A 177 -24.00 -28.62 33.13
C CYS A 177 -25.07 -29.16 32.18
N GLN A 178 -26.18 -28.45 32.01
CA GLN A 178 -27.08 -28.69 30.88
C GLN A 178 -26.53 -28.00 29.62
N PHE A 179 -26.51 -28.68 28.46
CA PHE A 179 -26.11 -28.07 27.20
C PHE A 179 -27.15 -28.27 26.07
N GLU A 180 -28.32 -27.67 26.25
CA GLU A 180 -29.24 -27.46 25.14
C GLU A 180 -29.75 -26.00 25.15
N ASN A 181 -29.45 -25.29 24.07
CA ASN A 181 -29.98 -23.98 23.73
C ASN A 181 -31.04 -24.14 22.61
N SER A 182 -32.06 -23.29 22.65
CA SER A 182 -33.00 -23.10 21.54
C SER A 182 -32.32 -22.50 20.31
N GLU A 183 -32.96 -22.57 19.15
CA GLU A 183 -32.45 -21.97 17.91
C GLU A 183 -32.29 -20.44 18.03
N GLU A 184 -33.17 -19.78 18.79
CA GLU A 184 -33.06 -18.35 19.13
C GLU A 184 -31.82 -18.07 20.01
N GLN A 185 -31.63 -18.82 21.10
CA GLN A 185 -30.47 -18.69 21.98
C GLN A 185 -29.13 -18.97 21.28
N ILE A 186 -29.09 -19.89 20.30
CA ILE A 186 -27.90 -20.12 19.46
C ILE A 186 -27.67 -18.95 18.51
N ASN A 187 -28.73 -18.40 17.91
CA ASN A 187 -28.62 -17.30 16.95
C ASN A 187 -28.25 -15.95 17.60
N GLU A 188 -28.53 -15.77 18.89
CA GLU A 188 -28.16 -14.59 19.68
C GLU A 188 -26.89 -14.81 20.52
N SER A 189 -26.24 -15.98 20.40
CA SER A 189 -25.14 -16.36 21.29
C SER A 189 -23.86 -15.54 21.09
N GLU A 190 -23.12 -15.33 22.19
CA GLU A 190 -21.80 -14.69 22.11
C GLU A 190 -20.84 -15.49 21.21
N LEU A 191 -20.93 -16.82 21.21
CA LEU A 191 -20.07 -17.66 20.40
C LEU A 191 -20.34 -17.50 18.91
N LYS A 192 -21.61 -17.39 18.48
CA LYS A 192 -21.96 -17.09 17.09
C LYS A 192 -21.37 -15.75 16.65
N ARG A 193 -21.45 -14.71 17.48
CA ARG A 193 -20.81 -13.41 17.22
C ARG A 193 -19.28 -13.56 17.06
N ILE A 194 -18.62 -14.31 17.95
CA ILE A 194 -17.16 -14.55 17.87
C ILE A 194 -16.80 -15.35 16.61
N ALA A 195 -17.61 -16.34 16.22
CA ALA A 195 -17.42 -17.12 14.99
C ALA A 195 -17.60 -16.24 13.73
N ALA A 196 -18.62 -15.38 13.70
CA ALA A 196 -18.81 -14.40 12.63
C ALA A 196 -17.62 -13.43 12.55
N ASN A 197 -17.11 -12.97 13.70
CA ASN A 197 -15.94 -12.10 13.78
C ASN A 197 -14.64 -12.80 13.34
N MET A 198 -14.49 -14.11 13.59
CA MET A 198 -13.39 -14.92 13.04
C MET A 198 -13.45 -14.99 11.51
N ASN A 199 -14.64 -15.23 10.95
CA ASN A 199 -14.85 -15.25 9.51
C ASN A 199 -14.57 -13.87 8.86
N LEU A 200 -14.99 -12.80 9.54
CA LEU A 200 -14.69 -11.42 9.16
C LEU A 200 -13.19 -11.12 9.20
N ALA A 201 -12.49 -11.52 10.27
CA ALA A 201 -11.04 -11.36 10.39
C ALA A 201 -10.29 -12.05 9.23
N TYR A 202 -10.67 -13.29 8.89
CA TYR A 202 -10.12 -14.01 7.74
C TYR A 202 -10.44 -13.32 6.40
N SER A 203 -11.65 -12.78 6.25
CA SER A 203 -12.07 -12.04 5.05
C SER A 203 -11.32 -10.71 4.87
N MET A 204 -11.08 -9.98 5.97
CA MET A 204 -10.30 -8.74 6.01
C MET A 204 -8.83 -8.93 5.58
N MET A 205 -8.25 -10.11 5.79
CA MET A 205 -6.91 -10.46 5.31
C MET A 205 -6.84 -10.54 3.76
N TYR A 206 -7.97 -10.79 3.09
CA TYR A 206 -8.06 -10.83 1.62
C TYR A 206 -8.56 -9.54 0.97
N ASP A 207 -9.44 -8.78 1.64
CA ASP A 207 -9.94 -7.49 1.19
C ASP A 207 -10.11 -6.52 2.37
N GLN A 208 -9.19 -5.56 2.52
CA GLN A 208 -9.25 -4.54 3.58
C GLN A 208 -10.37 -3.50 3.37
N ARG A 209 -11.05 -3.52 2.21
CA ARG A 209 -12.21 -2.65 1.90
C ARG A 209 -13.54 -3.41 1.92
N LEU A 210 -13.55 -4.64 2.44
CA LEU A 210 -14.73 -5.47 2.66
C LEU A 210 -15.86 -4.68 3.34
N ASN A 211 -17.08 -4.80 2.82
CA ASN A 211 -18.28 -4.31 3.51
C ASN A 211 -18.69 -5.35 4.58
N ILE A 212 -18.76 -4.92 5.84
CA ILE A 212 -19.00 -5.81 6.97
C ILE A 212 -20.42 -6.34 7.00
N GLU A 213 -21.42 -5.49 6.76
CA GLU A 213 -22.83 -5.93 6.80
C GLU A 213 -23.11 -7.04 5.78
N SER A 214 -22.54 -6.91 4.57
CA SER A 214 -22.58 -7.94 3.54
C SER A 214 -21.83 -9.21 3.94
N ASN A 215 -20.71 -9.11 4.67
CA ASN A 215 -19.94 -10.27 5.12
C ASN A 215 -20.61 -11.00 6.29
N LEU A 216 -21.21 -10.28 7.23
CA LEU A 216 -22.02 -10.86 8.30
C LEU A 216 -23.27 -11.55 7.74
N ALA A 217 -23.94 -10.94 6.76
CA ALA A 217 -25.07 -11.56 6.05
C ALA A 217 -24.65 -12.80 5.23
N GLU A 218 -23.44 -12.79 4.67
CA GLU A 218 -22.83 -13.97 4.03
C GLU A 218 -22.52 -15.07 5.06
N PHE A 219 -22.00 -14.72 6.24
CA PHE A 219 -21.76 -15.68 7.32
C PHE A 219 -23.06 -16.32 7.83
N ASP A 220 -24.14 -15.55 8.03
CA ASP A 220 -25.46 -16.08 8.36
C ASP A 220 -26.00 -17.01 7.25
N LYS A 221 -25.70 -16.71 5.98
CA LYS A 221 -26.04 -17.58 4.86
C LYS A 221 -25.21 -18.88 4.89
N LEU A 222 -23.91 -18.81 5.16
CA LEU A 222 -23.05 -19.98 5.32
C LEU A 222 -23.51 -20.85 6.49
N CYS A 223 -23.91 -20.26 7.62
CA CYS A 223 -24.50 -20.99 8.74
C CYS A 223 -25.73 -21.79 8.31
N ARG A 224 -26.66 -21.18 7.55
CA ARG A 224 -27.81 -21.92 7.00
C ARG A 224 -27.38 -23.02 6.04
N GLU A 225 -26.49 -22.73 5.10
CA GLU A 225 -25.98 -23.71 4.12
C GLU A 225 -25.17 -24.86 4.74
N GLU A 226 -24.61 -24.68 5.94
CA GLU A 226 -23.79 -25.69 6.64
C GLU A 226 -24.52 -26.43 7.76
N PHE A 227 -25.54 -25.82 8.41
CA PHE A 227 -26.24 -26.41 9.56
C PHE A 227 -27.72 -26.76 9.30
N ASP A 228 -28.39 -26.18 8.29
CA ASP A 228 -29.79 -26.52 7.96
C ASP A 228 -29.94 -27.63 6.92
N PHE A 229 -28.86 -28.02 6.23
CA PHE A 229 -28.88 -29.04 5.18
C PHE A 229 -28.00 -30.24 5.53
N ALA A 230 -28.40 -31.42 5.06
CA ALA A 230 -27.59 -32.63 5.14
C ALA A 230 -26.49 -32.63 4.06
N ASP A 231 -25.34 -33.23 4.37
CA ASP A 231 -24.23 -33.48 3.44
C ASP A 231 -23.69 -32.24 2.69
N THR A 232 -23.49 -31.15 3.41
CA THR A 232 -22.77 -29.98 2.89
C THR A 232 -21.26 -30.23 2.77
N ASN A 233 -20.71 -29.95 1.60
CA ASN A 233 -19.27 -29.96 1.35
C ASN A 233 -18.58 -28.64 1.77
N LYS A 234 -19.35 -27.62 2.19
CA LYS A 234 -18.82 -26.38 2.76
C LYS A 234 -18.48 -26.56 4.24
N TYR A 235 -17.58 -25.72 4.74
CA TYR A 235 -17.03 -25.84 6.08
C TYR A 235 -16.55 -24.51 6.69
N ASP A 236 -16.85 -23.39 6.05
CA ASP A 236 -16.31 -22.07 6.40
C ASP A 236 -16.95 -21.54 7.69
N ALA A 237 -18.26 -21.75 7.89
CA ALA A 237 -18.94 -21.39 9.13
C ALA A 237 -18.53 -22.33 10.28
N ASP A 238 -18.58 -23.64 10.06
CA ASP A 238 -18.24 -24.66 11.06
C ASP A 238 -16.75 -24.57 11.50
N SER A 239 -15.83 -24.27 10.58
CA SER A 239 -14.43 -23.98 10.90
C SER A 239 -14.27 -22.70 11.72
N SER A 240 -15.12 -21.69 11.49
CA SER A 240 -15.10 -20.45 12.25
C SER A 240 -15.61 -20.64 13.68
N TYR A 241 -16.64 -21.47 13.90
CA TYR A 241 -17.05 -21.91 15.25
C TYR A 241 -15.95 -22.70 15.95
N ALA A 242 -15.32 -23.66 15.26
CA ALA A 242 -14.20 -24.43 15.81
C ALA A 242 -13.01 -23.55 16.25
N SER A 243 -12.64 -22.54 15.46
CA SER A 243 -11.60 -21.59 15.85
C SER A 243 -12.06 -20.69 17.02
N ALA A 244 -13.30 -20.20 17.00
CA ALA A 244 -13.89 -19.38 18.08
C ALA A 244 -13.86 -20.07 19.46
N VAL A 245 -14.27 -21.35 19.53
CA VAL A 245 -14.20 -22.15 20.77
C VAL A 245 -12.75 -22.27 21.28
N SER A 246 -11.80 -22.49 20.36
CA SER A 246 -10.39 -22.64 20.73
C SER A 246 -9.74 -21.36 21.27
N ILE A 247 -10.38 -20.18 21.16
CA ILE A 247 -9.86 -18.93 21.75
C ILE A 247 -9.76 -19.06 23.27
N SER A 248 -10.79 -19.59 23.95
CA SER A 248 -10.80 -19.73 25.41
C SER A 248 -9.61 -20.56 25.89
N MET A 249 -9.27 -21.63 25.17
CA MET A 249 -8.09 -22.44 25.45
C MET A 249 -6.78 -21.66 25.21
N LYS A 250 -6.69 -20.85 24.14
CA LYS A 250 -5.50 -20.02 23.86
C LYS A 250 -5.23 -19.02 24.98
N LEU A 251 -6.29 -18.39 25.52
CA LEU A 251 -6.18 -17.46 26.65
C LEU A 251 -5.74 -18.18 27.93
N SER A 252 -6.29 -19.37 28.21
CA SER A 252 -5.83 -20.22 29.34
C SER A 252 -4.34 -20.59 29.21
N TYR A 253 -3.88 -20.96 28.02
CA TYR A 253 -2.46 -21.25 27.78
C TYR A 253 -1.55 -20.02 27.97
N CYS A 254 -2.02 -18.82 27.62
CA CYS A 254 -1.27 -17.59 27.88
C CYS A 254 -1.03 -17.39 29.38
N ILE A 255 -2.05 -17.62 30.21
CA ILE A 255 -1.96 -17.53 31.67
C ILE A 255 -0.97 -18.58 32.22
N GLU A 256 -1.10 -19.83 31.78
CA GLU A 256 -0.22 -20.94 32.17
C GLU A 256 1.26 -20.71 31.81
N TYR A 257 1.52 -20.18 30.60
CA TYR A 257 2.87 -19.85 30.15
C TYR A 257 3.53 -18.74 30.99
N MET A 258 2.75 -17.76 31.44
CA MET A 258 3.25 -16.70 32.32
C MET A 258 3.46 -17.16 33.76
N MET A 259 2.70 -18.15 34.24
CA MET A 259 2.92 -18.75 35.57
C MET A 259 4.18 -19.64 35.63
N THR A 260 4.61 -20.19 34.49
CA THR A 260 5.73 -21.16 34.41
C THR A 260 7.06 -20.55 33.95
N SER A 261 7.06 -19.31 33.43
CA SER A 261 8.27 -18.57 33.12
C SER A 261 8.75 -17.74 34.32
N GLU A 262 10.08 -17.52 34.46
CA GLU A 262 10.72 -16.94 35.66
C GLU A 262 10.28 -15.48 36.00
N ALA A 263 9.46 -14.85 35.16
CA ALA A 263 8.83 -13.56 35.41
C ALA A 263 7.65 -13.68 36.38
N GLY A 264 7.91 -14.13 37.61
CA GLY A 264 6.94 -14.38 38.67
C GLY A 264 6.22 -13.12 39.19
N VAL A 265 5.33 -12.54 38.39
CA VAL A 265 4.46 -11.42 38.76
C VAL A 265 3.01 -11.89 38.82
N LYS A 266 2.53 -12.16 40.05
CA LYS A 266 1.09 -12.30 40.35
C LYS A 266 0.39 -10.94 40.22
N ASN A 267 0.14 -10.50 38.99
CA ASN A 267 -0.86 -9.47 38.71
C ASN A 267 -2.12 -10.13 38.16
N ASN A 268 -3.28 -9.49 38.37
CA ASN A 268 -4.58 -9.90 37.81
C ASN A 268 -4.66 -9.60 36.30
N ASN A 269 -3.64 -9.98 35.53
CA ASN A 269 -3.59 -9.77 34.09
C ASN A 269 -4.46 -10.83 33.40
N ASP A 270 -5.51 -10.37 32.74
CA ASP A 270 -6.33 -11.19 31.84
C ASP A 270 -5.47 -11.81 30.72
N GLY A 271 -5.83 -13.03 30.28
CA GLY A 271 -5.13 -13.74 29.19
C GLY A 271 -5.07 -12.93 27.91
N ILE A 272 -6.04 -12.04 27.66
CA ILE A 272 -6.05 -11.11 26.52
C ILE A 272 -4.89 -10.11 26.58
N GLN A 273 -4.55 -9.61 27.78
CA GLN A 273 -3.41 -8.71 27.96
C GLN A 273 -2.08 -9.45 27.71
N ILE A 274 -1.94 -10.66 28.23
CA ILE A 274 -0.76 -11.50 28.03
C ILE A 274 -0.56 -11.78 26.53
N LEU A 275 -1.62 -12.17 25.83
CA LEU A 275 -1.62 -12.37 24.38
C LEU A 275 -1.20 -11.09 23.63
N SER A 276 -1.78 -9.95 23.99
CA SER A 276 -1.46 -8.66 23.37
C SER A 276 0.01 -8.27 23.52
N GLU A 277 0.57 -8.43 24.73
CA GLU A 277 1.99 -8.22 24.97
C GLU A 277 2.86 -9.22 24.20
N ALA A 278 2.48 -10.49 24.13
CA ALA A 278 3.20 -11.53 23.40
C ALA A 278 3.28 -11.22 21.89
N ILE A 279 2.18 -10.75 21.30
CA ILE A 279 2.12 -10.30 19.90
C ILE A 279 3.04 -9.09 19.70
N ILE A 280 2.94 -8.05 20.54
CA ILE A 280 3.75 -6.83 20.42
C ILE A 280 5.25 -7.12 20.52
N LYS A 281 5.63 -8.04 21.42
CA LYS A 281 7.01 -8.47 21.63
C LYS A 281 7.48 -9.51 20.61
N ASN A 282 6.59 -10.02 19.75
CA ASN A 282 6.81 -11.20 18.88
C ASN A 282 7.47 -12.38 19.64
N SER A 283 6.96 -12.65 20.85
CA SER A 283 7.56 -13.60 21.79
C SER A 283 7.31 -15.06 21.40
N ASP A 284 8.06 -16.00 21.99
CA ASP A 284 7.91 -17.43 21.70
C ASP A 284 6.55 -18.01 22.15
N LEU A 285 5.84 -17.33 23.06
CA LEU A 285 4.42 -17.61 23.33
C LEU A 285 3.56 -17.35 22.09
N TYR A 286 3.65 -16.16 21.48
CA TYR A 286 2.90 -15.84 20.26
C TYR A 286 3.23 -16.83 19.12
N LYS A 287 4.51 -17.24 19.00
CA LYS A 287 4.93 -18.24 18.00
C LYS A 287 4.34 -19.63 18.26
N SER A 288 4.25 -20.02 19.54
CA SER A 288 3.63 -21.29 19.93
C SER A 288 2.11 -21.30 19.65
N LEU A 289 1.44 -20.16 19.80
CA LEU A 289 0.00 -20.02 19.56
C LEU A 289 -0.37 -20.16 18.08
N TYR A 290 0.39 -19.57 17.14
CA TYR A 290 0.09 -19.75 15.71
C TYR A 290 0.47 -21.14 15.18
N TYR A 291 1.53 -21.76 15.72
CA TYR A 291 1.84 -23.17 15.44
C TYR A 291 0.68 -24.09 15.86
N TRP A 292 0.12 -23.83 17.05
CA TRP A 292 -1.05 -24.55 17.54
C TRP A 292 -2.31 -24.26 16.73
N GLU A 293 -2.55 -23.01 16.28
CA GLU A 293 -3.72 -22.70 15.45
C GLU A 293 -3.74 -23.52 14.14
N HIS A 294 -2.57 -23.71 13.52
CA HIS A 294 -2.43 -24.62 12.38
C HIS A 294 -2.68 -26.09 12.73
N ARG A 295 -2.13 -26.60 13.86
CA ARG A 295 -2.41 -27.97 14.36
C ARG A 295 -3.91 -28.20 14.60
N ARG A 296 -4.59 -27.21 15.19
CA ARG A 296 -6.04 -27.17 15.46
C ARG A 296 -6.84 -27.20 14.14
N TRP A 297 -6.38 -26.48 13.12
CA TRP A 297 -6.95 -26.51 11.77
C TRP A 297 -6.74 -27.86 11.07
N ASN A 298 -5.54 -28.45 11.16
CA ASN A 298 -5.27 -29.79 10.63
C ASN A 298 -6.21 -30.85 11.24
N ALA A 299 -6.42 -30.84 12.56
CA ALA A 299 -7.34 -31.76 13.24
C ALA A 299 -8.78 -31.67 12.69
N TYR A 300 -9.26 -30.44 12.45
CA TYR A 300 -10.57 -30.19 11.84
C TYR A 300 -10.66 -30.78 10.43
N MET A 301 -9.69 -30.46 9.57
CA MET A 301 -9.70 -30.91 8.17
C MET A 301 -9.56 -32.42 8.01
N VAL A 302 -8.73 -33.07 8.85
CA VAL A 302 -8.64 -34.54 8.94
C VAL A 302 -10.02 -35.15 9.23
N MET A 303 -10.77 -34.60 10.20
CA MET A 303 -12.11 -35.07 10.57
C MET A 303 -13.22 -34.66 9.59
N ARG A 304 -12.93 -33.77 8.63
CA ARG A 304 -13.76 -33.52 7.43
C ARG A 304 -13.37 -34.42 6.24
N GLY A 305 -12.45 -35.37 6.44
CA GLY A 305 -12.01 -36.37 5.45
C GLY A 305 -10.93 -35.87 4.48
N TYR A 306 -10.30 -34.72 4.74
CA TYR A 306 -9.29 -34.17 3.84
C TYR A 306 -7.91 -34.81 4.06
N ARG A 307 -7.12 -34.85 2.97
CA ARG A 307 -5.69 -35.19 2.98
C ARG A 307 -4.85 -34.20 2.18
N GLN A 308 -3.53 -34.25 2.36
CA GLN A 308 -2.61 -33.54 1.46
C GLN A 308 -2.59 -34.21 0.07
N PRO A 309 -2.47 -33.44 -1.03
CA PRO A 309 -2.18 -34.01 -2.35
C PRO A 309 -0.81 -34.68 -2.41
N LYS A 310 -0.77 -35.88 -2.99
CA LYS A 310 0.45 -36.59 -3.41
C LYS A 310 1.15 -35.79 -4.50
N ASN A 311 2.43 -36.07 -4.75
CA ASN A 311 3.27 -35.30 -5.69
C ASN A 311 2.67 -35.10 -7.09
N GLU A 312 1.93 -36.09 -7.60
CA GLU A 312 1.26 -36.07 -8.91
C GLU A 312 -0.09 -35.31 -8.91
N GLU A 313 -0.67 -35.04 -7.74
CA GLU A 313 -2.01 -34.45 -7.60
C GLU A 313 -1.98 -32.91 -7.48
N TRP A 314 -0.81 -32.26 -7.58
CA TRP A 314 -0.68 -30.81 -7.37
C TRP A 314 -1.26 -29.94 -8.51
N ASP A 315 -1.55 -30.53 -9.67
CA ASP A 315 -1.96 -29.78 -10.86
C ASP A 315 -3.33 -29.09 -10.72
N PHE A 316 -4.18 -29.52 -9.79
CA PHE A 316 -5.46 -28.85 -9.51
C PHE A 316 -5.28 -27.43 -8.96
N VAL A 317 -4.15 -27.13 -8.30
CA VAL A 317 -3.94 -25.87 -7.57
C VAL A 317 -3.97 -24.71 -8.55
N TYR A 318 -4.98 -23.84 -8.44
CA TYR A 318 -5.25 -22.76 -9.39
C TYR A 318 -5.62 -23.22 -10.83
N SER A 319 -6.20 -24.43 -10.98
CA SER A 319 -6.94 -24.85 -12.18
C SER A 319 -8.44 -24.74 -11.94
N ASP A 320 -9.24 -24.48 -12.98
CA ASP A 320 -10.71 -24.58 -12.95
C ASP A 320 -11.42 -23.82 -11.80
N ASN A 321 -10.84 -22.69 -11.36
CA ASN A 321 -11.23 -21.88 -10.20
C ASN A 321 -10.99 -22.53 -8.81
N LYS A 322 -10.35 -23.71 -8.74
CA LYS A 322 -9.88 -24.29 -7.48
C LYS A 322 -8.77 -23.42 -6.87
N LYS A 323 -8.75 -23.30 -5.55
CA LYS A 323 -7.74 -22.50 -4.81
C LYS A 323 -6.57 -23.41 -4.38
N SER A 324 -6.21 -23.35 -3.11
CA SER A 324 -5.31 -24.26 -2.37
C SER A 324 -5.96 -25.61 -1.99
N SER A 325 -7.21 -25.83 -2.40
CA SER A 325 -8.00 -27.01 -2.07
C SER A 325 -8.83 -27.52 -3.24
N ASP A 326 -9.12 -28.83 -3.21
CA ASP A 326 -10.08 -29.51 -4.06
C ASP A 326 -11.15 -30.13 -3.17
N ILE A 327 -12.39 -29.63 -3.27
CA ILE A 327 -13.48 -30.01 -2.37
C ILE A 327 -14.01 -31.41 -2.71
N ASP A 328 -14.12 -31.72 -4.01
CA ASP A 328 -14.68 -32.99 -4.49
C ASP A 328 -13.72 -34.16 -4.18
N SER A 329 -12.42 -33.94 -4.43
CA SER A 329 -11.35 -34.91 -4.16
C SER A 329 -10.87 -34.93 -2.70
N LYS A 330 -11.43 -34.07 -1.82
CA LYS A 330 -11.01 -33.86 -0.42
C LYS A 330 -9.50 -33.62 -0.26
N LEU A 331 -8.93 -32.75 -1.09
CA LEU A 331 -7.51 -32.37 -1.03
C LEU A 331 -7.32 -30.96 -0.47
N HIS A 332 -6.33 -30.77 0.41
CA HIS A 332 -5.90 -29.45 0.84
C HIS A 332 -4.37 -29.39 0.97
N VAL A 333 -3.72 -28.44 0.28
CA VAL A 333 -2.24 -28.38 0.22
C VAL A 333 -1.59 -28.15 1.59
N CYS A 334 -2.23 -27.37 2.46
CA CYS A 334 -1.74 -27.00 3.79
C CYS A 334 -1.82 -28.12 4.86
N LEU A 335 -2.33 -29.31 4.54
CA LEU A 335 -2.48 -30.39 5.53
C LEU A 335 -1.14 -31.09 5.83
N CYS A 336 -0.23 -30.35 6.46
CA CYS A 336 1.12 -30.75 6.85
C CYS A 336 1.54 -30.01 8.13
N GLU A 337 2.74 -30.33 8.65
CA GLU A 337 3.31 -29.61 9.80
C GLU A 337 3.65 -28.15 9.48
N SER A 338 3.42 -27.26 10.45
CA SER A 338 3.95 -25.90 10.42
C SER A 338 5.28 -25.81 11.18
N GLY A 339 6.11 -24.84 10.78
CA GLY A 339 7.32 -24.50 11.54
C GLY A 339 6.98 -23.84 12.89
N LYS A 340 8.00 -23.58 13.71
CA LYS A 340 7.84 -22.79 14.96
C LYS A 340 8.23 -21.31 14.80
N GLN A 341 8.74 -20.89 13.64
CA GLN A 341 9.18 -19.51 13.40
C GLN A 341 8.88 -19.09 11.96
N LEU A 342 8.29 -17.90 11.80
CA LEU A 342 8.03 -17.30 10.49
C LEU A 342 9.33 -17.06 9.72
N ASN A 343 9.36 -17.51 8.47
CA ASN A 343 10.51 -17.32 7.59
C ASN A 343 10.50 -15.90 7.01
N SER A 344 11.22 -14.99 7.68
CA SER A 344 11.30 -13.56 7.32
C SER A 344 11.78 -13.24 5.89
N ASP A 345 12.27 -14.21 5.13
CA ASP A 345 12.56 -14.00 3.70
C ASP A 345 11.31 -14.14 2.82
N MET A 346 10.24 -14.83 3.24
CA MET A 346 9.00 -15.01 2.46
C MET A 346 8.27 -13.68 2.19
N ASP A 347 8.46 -12.67 3.05
CA ASP A 347 8.00 -11.29 2.81
C ASP A 347 8.68 -10.59 1.61
N LYS A 348 9.75 -11.16 1.04
CA LYS A 348 10.53 -10.54 -0.04
C LYS A 348 10.15 -11.17 -1.40
N PRO A 349 9.66 -10.40 -2.39
CA PRO A 349 9.35 -10.90 -3.74
C PRO A 349 10.50 -11.65 -4.46
N SER A 350 11.75 -11.40 -4.06
CA SER A 350 12.94 -12.11 -4.56
C SER A 350 13.10 -13.53 -4.02
N PHE A 351 12.54 -13.86 -2.85
CA PHE A 351 12.59 -15.21 -2.27
C PHE A 351 11.90 -16.23 -3.17
N TRP A 352 10.67 -15.94 -3.57
CA TRP A 352 9.84 -16.78 -4.45
C TRP A 352 10.43 -17.01 -5.85
N LYS A 353 11.41 -16.19 -6.24
CA LYS A 353 12.13 -16.26 -7.52
C LYS A 353 13.42 -17.09 -7.42
N SER A 354 13.71 -17.70 -6.27
CA SER A 354 14.93 -18.47 -6.00
C SER A 354 14.62 -19.92 -5.60
N ILE A 355 15.40 -20.88 -6.08
CA ILE A 355 15.29 -22.29 -5.67
C ILE A 355 15.80 -22.40 -4.23
N LYS A 356 14.91 -22.69 -3.28
CA LYS A 356 15.25 -22.93 -1.88
C LYS A 356 15.40 -24.42 -1.58
N LYS A 357 16.31 -24.72 -0.65
CA LYS A 357 16.45 -26.03 0.02
C LYS A 357 16.18 -25.81 1.50
N ASN A 358 15.68 -26.84 2.19
CA ASN A 358 15.43 -26.85 3.64
C ASN A 358 14.42 -25.77 4.08
N LEU A 359 13.18 -25.88 3.59
CA LEU A 359 12.03 -25.16 4.13
C LEU A 359 11.22 -26.09 5.05
N GLU A 360 10.59 -25.54 6.08
CA GLU A 360 9.59 -26.25 6.88
C GLU A 360 8.39 -26.66 6.02
N PRO A 361 7.58 -27.68 6.39
CA PRO A 361 6.62 -28.26 5.44
C PRO A 361 5.53 -27.28 4.96
N LEU A 362 5.01 -26.39 5.81
CA LEU A 362 4.05 -25.36 5.41
C LEU A 362 4.69 -24.20 4.58
N ASP A 363 5.94 -23.82 4.88
CA ASP A 363 6.71 -22.87 4.06
C ASP A 363 6.94 -23.46 2.66
N TYR A 364 7.25 -24.75 2.58
CA TYR A 364 7.42 -25.47 1.33
C TYR A 364 6.12 -25.52 0.52
N VAL A 365 4.97 -25.75 1.16
CA VAL A 365 3.64 -25.68 0.53
C VAL A 365 3.39 -24.28 -0.04
N SER A 366 3.68 -23.22 0.73
CA SER A 366 3.59 -21.82 0.27
C SER A 366 4.47 -21.57 -0.95
N TYR A 367 5.72 -22.03 -0.92
CA TYR A 367 6.67 -21.94 -2.05
C TYR A 367 6.17 -22.69 -3.29
N ARG A 368 5.68 -23.92 -3.13
CA ARG A 368 5.13 -24.74 -4.23
C ARG A 368 3.91 -24.08 -4.86
N CYS A 369 3.00 -23.52 -4.07
CA CYS A 369 1.83 -22.81 -4.58
C CYS A 369 2.21 -21.56 -5.39
N ASN A 370 3.15 -20.75 -4.89
CA ASN A 370 3.63 -19.58 -5.64
C ASN A 370 4.35 -19.96 -6.94
N LEU A 371 5.13 -21.05 -6.94
CA LEU A 371 5.78 -21.57 -8.15
C LEU A 371 4.76 -22.07 -9.20
N ILE A 372 3.68 -22.73 -8.76
CA ILE A 372 2.58 -23.15 -9.66
C ILE A 372 1.86 -21.93 -10.24
N ALA A 373 1.55 -20.92 -9.42
CA ALA A 373 0.91 -19.68 -9.87
C ALA A 373 1.77 -18.92 -10.89
N GLU A 374 3.08 -18.83 -10.65
CA GLU A 374 4.05 -18.22 -11.57
C GLU A 374 4.16 -18.97 -12.90
N ASN A 375 4.19 -20.30 -12.88
CA ASN A 375 4.23 -21.12 -14.10
C ASN A 375 2.94 -20.96 -14.93
N LYS A 376 1.76 -21.09 -14.30
CA LYS A 376 0.46 -20.89 -14.96
C LYS A 376 0.29 -19.46 -15.48
N THR A 377 0.80 -18.45 -14.75
CA THR A 377 0.84 -17.05 -15.20
C THR A 377 1.65 -16.88 -16.48
N LYS A 378 2.83 -17.51 -16.59
CA LYS A 378 3.66 -17.48 -17.81
C LYS A 378 3.01 -18.15 -19.02
N GLU A 379 2.16 -19.15 -18.81
CA GLU A 379 1.39 -19.79 -19.88
C GLU A 379 0.19 -18.94 -20.31
N LEU A 380 -0.56 -18.40 -19.35
CA LEU A 380 -1.68 -17.52 -19.62
C LEU A 380 -1.24 -16.25 -20.37
N GLN A 381 -0.12 -15.63 -19.98
CA GLN A 381 0.41 -14.42 -20.62
C GLN A 381 0.64 -14.58 -22.13
N LYS A 382 1.01 -15.80 -22.59
CA LYS A 382 1.25 -16.11 -24.02
C LYS A 382 -0.05 -16.17 -24.84
N SER A 383 -1.20 -16.40 -24.20
CA SER A 383 -2.46 -16.71 -24.88
C SER A 383 -3.57 -15.68 -24.64
N ILE A 384 -3.58 -14.99 -23.50
CA ILE A 384 -4.65 -14.06 -23.06
C ILE A 384 -5.09 -13.06 -24.14
N TYR A 385 -4.16 -12.35 -24.79
CA TYR A 385 -4.46 -11.32 -25.79
C TYR A 385 -4.98 -11.87 -27.12
N ASN A 386 -4.74 -13.16 -27.41
CA ASN A 386 -5.24 -13.83 -28.61
C ASN A 386 -6.61 -14.46 -28.32
N LYS A 387 -6.74 -15.11 -27.16
CA LYS A 387 -7.97 -15.76 -26.68
C LYS A 387 -9.09 -14.75 -26.43
N TYR A 388 -8.75 -13.59 -25.86
CA TYR A 388 -9.67 -12.50 -25.56
C TYR A 388 -9.41 -11.29 -26.44
N SER A 389 -9.37 -11.49 -27.76
CA SER A 389 -8.93 -10.49 -28.75
C SER A 389 -9.65 -9.13 -28.67
N PHE A 390 -10.87 -9.09 -28.13
CA PHE A 390 -11.65 -7.86 -27.91
C PHE A 390 -10.93 -6.81 -27.04
N ILE A 391 -10.06 -7.23 -26.10
CA ILE A 391 -9.28 -6.30 -25.26
C ILE A 391 -8.25 -5.49 -26.03
N ASN A 392 -7.92 -5.88 -27.27
CA ASN A 392 -7.05 -5.10 -28.15
C ASN A 392 -7.76 -3.94 -28.85
N SER A 393 -9.09 -3.82 -28.72
CA SER A 393 -9.85 -2.70 -29.29
C SER A 393 -9.70 -1.42 -28.46
N VAL A 394 -9.96 -0.28 -29.09
CA VAL A 394 -9.78 1.06 -28.49
C VAL A 394 -10.62 1.26 -27.23
N LEU A 395 -11.78 0.61 -27.14
CA LEU A 395 -12.70 0.68 -25.99
C LEU A 395 -12.06 0.10 -24.71
N PHE A 396 -11.36 -1.03 -24.81
CA PHE A 396 -10.81 -1.78 -23.67
C PHE A 396 -9.32 -1.49 -23.41
N ARG A 397 -8.78 -0.39 -23.97
CA ARG A 397 -7.36 -0.01 -23.86
C ARG A 397 -6.87 0.02 -22.42
N ASP A 398 -7.64 0.66 -21.55
CA ASP A 398 -7.27 0.88 -20.15
C ASP A 398 -7.38 -0.45 -19.36
N LEU A 399 -8.34 -1.31 -19.70
CA LEU A 399 -8.41 -2.68 -19.16
C LEU A 399 -7.20 -3.52 -19.60
N LYS A 400 -6.81 -3.43 -20.87
CA LYS A 400 -5.62 -4.10 -21.40
C LYS A 400 -4.34 -3.62 -20.71
N GLU A 401 -4.16 -2.32 -20.52
CA GLU A 401 -3.01 -1.76 -19.80
C GLU A 401 -2.99 -2.25 -18.34
N ASN A 402 -4.14 -2.29 -17.66
CA ASN A 402 -4.22 -2.85 -16.31
C ASN A 402 -3.90 -4.35 -16.27
N ILE A 403 -4.27 -5.13 -17.28
CA ILE A 403 -3.86 -6.54 -17.42
C ILE A 403 -2.33 -6.65 -17.67
N GLU A 404 -1.74 -5.81 -18.51
CA GLU A 404 -0.29 -5.76 -18.74
C GLU A 404 0.46 -5.42 -17.43
N ASN A 405 -0.03 -4.45 -16.66
CA ASN A 405 0.48 -4.07 -15.34
C ASN A 405 0.31 -5.20 -14.30
N LEU A 406 -0.79 -5.95 -14.35
CA LEU A 406 -1.05 -7.12 -13.51
C LEU A 406 0.00 -8.21 -13.74
N PHE A 407 0.31 -8.52 -15.00
CA PHE A 407 1.38 -9.46 -15.35
C PHE A 407 2.77 -8.95 -14.95
N ALA A 408 3.01 -7.64 -15.02
CA ALA A 408 4.29 -7.00 -14.70
C ALA A 408 4.55 -6.75 -13.20
N GLU A 409 3.65 -7.16 -12.30
CA GLU A 409 3.77 -6.96 -10.84
C GLU A 409 3.90 -5.48 -10.43
N VAL A 410 3.23 -4.58 -11.15
CA VAL A 410 3.22 -3.14 -10.82
C VAL A 410 2.47 -2.92 -9.50
N GLY A 411 2.97 -2.01 -8.65
CA GLY A 411 2.34 -1.68 -7.37
C GLY A 411 0.87 -1.28 -7.53
N ASN A 412 -0.01 -1.89 -6.73
CA ASN A 412 -1.48 -1.79 -6.77
C ASN A 412 -2.18 -2.43 -8.00
N ALA A 413 -1.48 -3.13 -8.91
CA ALA A 413 -2.10 -3.63 -10.15
C ALA A 413 -3.32 -4.56 -9.94
N ASN A 414 -3.37 -5.34 -8.85
CA ASN A 414 -4.56 -6.14 -8.49
C ASN A 414 -5.80 -5.27 -8.27
N ASP A 415 -5.60 -4.12 -7.62
CA ASP A 415 -6.61 -3.18 -7.16
C ASP A 415 -7.14 -2.33 -8.34
N ASP A 416 -6.22 -1.86 -9.19
CA ASP A 416 -6.54 -1.09 -10.39
C ASP A 416 -7.17 -1.99 -11.48
N TYR A 417 -6.74 -3.26 -11.62
CA TYR A 417 -7.43 -4.26 -12.45
C TYR A 417 -8.87 -4.52 -11.99
N LYS A 418 -9.09 -4.78 -10.68
CA LYS A 418 -10.43 -5.03 -10.13
C LYS A 418 -11.39 -3.88 -10.42
N LYS A 419 -10.96 -2.63 -10.15
CA LYS A 419 -11.75 -1.41 -10.44
C LYS A 419 -12.04 -1.23 -11.93
N SER A 420 -11.03 -1.47 -12.78
CA SER A 420 -11.19 -1.38 -14.24
C SER A 420 -12.21 -2.42 -14.73
N TYR A 421 -12.04 -3.69 -14.34
CA TYR A 421 -12.97 -4.77 -14.66
C TYR A 421 -14.41 -4.46 -14.21
N GLU A 422 -14.60 -4.03 -12.96
CA GLU A 422 -15.92 -3.65 -12.42
C GLU A 422 -16.57 -2.51 -13.21
N TYR A 423 -15.80 -1.47 -13.57
CA TYR A 423 -16.27 -0.38 -14.43
C TYR A 423 -16.69 -0.87 -15.82
N TYR A 424 -15.85 -1.66 -16.49
CA TYR A 424 -16.17 -2.20 -17.81
C TYR A 424 -17.38 -3.14 -17.78
N MET A 425 -17.56 -3.92 -16.70
CA MET A 425 -18.75 -4.74 -16.50
C MET A 425 -20.04 -3.93 -16.31
N GLN A 426 -19.97 -2.64 -15.96
CA GLN A 426 -21.14 -1.77 -15.83
C GLN A 426 -21.51 -1.04 -17.14
N LEU A 427 -20.64 -1.06 -18.15
CA LEU A 427 -20.89 -0.38 -19.42
C LEU A 427 -22.08 -1.00 -20.19
N PRO A 428 -22.99 -0.18 -20.75
CA PRO A 428 -24.10 -0.66 -21.58
C PRO A 428 -23.65 -1.58 -22.72
N GLU A 429 -22.54 -1.26 -23.38
CA GLU A 429 -21.96 -2.00 -24.49
C GLU A 429 -21.52 -3.43 -24.12
N VAL A 430 -21.12 -3.63 -22.86
CA VAL A 430 -20.75 -4.95 -22.31
C VAL A 430 -22.00 -5.68 -21.85
N GLN A 431 -22.92 -5.01 -21.13
CA GLN A 431 -24.15 -5.65 -20.64
C GLN A 431 -25.09 -6.07 -21.78
N SER A 432 -25.17 -5.30 -22.88
CA SER A 432 -25.97 -5.66 -24.06
C SER A 432 -25.35 -6.77 -24.91
N ASN A 433 -24.06 -7.05 -24.76
CA ASN A 433 -23.34 -8.03 -25.57
C ASN A 433 -22.95 -9.27 -24.74
N LYS A 434 -23.84 -10.27 -24.74
CA LYS A 434 -23.67 -11.54 -24.01
C LYS A 434 -22.36 -12.26 -24.32
N THR A 435 -21.85 -12.17 -25.55
CA THR A 435 -20.57 -12.79 -25.93
C THR A 435 -19.40 -12.09 -25.23
N ILE A 436 -19.34 -10.76 -25.29
CA ILE A 436 -18.29 -9.97 -24.61
C ILE A 436 -18.39 -10.16 -23.09
N LYS A 437 -19.59 -10.11 -22.51
CA LYS A 437 -19.82 -10.34 -21.08
C LYS A 437 -19.32 -11.72 -20.62
N ASN A 438 -19.72 -12.79 -21.30
CA ASN A 438 -19.23 -14.15 -20.98
C ASN A 438 -17.70 -14.25 -21.12
N SER A 439 -17.12 -13.57 -22.12
CA SER A 439 -15.66 -13.56 -22.36
C SER A 439 -14.92 -12.77 -21.28
N MET A 440 -15.48 -11.65 -20.80
CA MET A 440 -14.99 -10.86 -19.66
C MET A 440 -15.01 -11.69 -18.37
N GLU A 441 -16.12 -12.37 -18.08
CA GLU A 441 -16.25 -13.23 -16.90
C GLU A 441 -15.25 -14.40 -16.94
N GLN A 442 -15.05 -15.03 -18.10
CA GLN A 442 -14.07 -16.10 -18.26
C GLN A 442 -12.62 -15.59 -18.17
N MET A 443 -12.33 -14.43 -18.77
CA MET A 443 -11.02 -13.79 -18.68
C MET A 443 -10.66 -13.45 -17.23
N ASN A 444 -11.60 -12.89 -16.46
CA ASN A 444 -11.40 -12.60 -15.04
C ASN A 444 -11.16 -13.87 -14.22
N ARG A 445 -11.91 -14.95 -14.48
CA ARG A 445 -11.68 -16.27 -13.87
C ARG A 445 -10.26 -16.79 -14.13
N GLU A 446 -9.76 -16.66 -15.34
CA GLU A 446 -8.39 -17.08 -15.70
C GLU A 446 -7.33 -16.16 -15.11
N LEU A 447 -7.54 -14.84 -15.08
CA LEU A 447 -6.62 -13.87 -14.48
C LEU A 447 -6.50 -13.97 -12.95
N ASN A 448 -7.40 -14.67 -12.26
CA ASN A 448 -7.28 -14.96 -10.83
C ASN A 448 -5.94 -15.64 -10.47
N VAL A 449 -5.32 -16.43 -11.37
CA VAL A 449 -3.99 -17.01 -11.09
C VAL A 449 -2.89 -15.95 -11.01
N VAL A 450 -3.00 -14.89 -11.81
CA VAL A 450 -2.08 -13.75 -11.82
C VAL A 450 -2.28 -12.88 -10.59
N ILE A 451 -3.55 -12.61 -10.22
CA ILE A 451 -3.91 -11.93 -8.97
C ILE A 451 -3.35 -12.70 -7.77
N THR A 452 -3.45 -14.04 -7.78
CA THR A 452 -2.96 -14.91 -6.70
C THR A 452 -1.44 -14.95 -6.64
N ARG A 453 -0.74 -15.01 -7.78
CA ARG A 453 0.73 -14.85 -7.84
C ARG A 453 1.15 -13.52 -7.20
N ASN A 454 0.49 -12.42 -7.56
CA ASN A 454 0.79 -11.08 -7.06
C ASN A 454 0.54 -10.92 -5.55
N LYS A 455 -0.24 -11.81 -4.92
CA LYS A 455 -0.44 -11.82 -3.46
C LYS A 455 0.72 -12.46 -2.70
N HIS A 456 1.59 -13.23 -3.36
CA HIS A 456 2.70 -13.98 -2.75
C HIS A 456 2.25 -14.76 -1.50
N VAL A 457 1.41 -15.78 -1.71
CA VAL A 457 0.70 -16.47 -0.62
C VAL A 457 1.68 -17.10 0.37
N ASP A 458 1.57 -16.69 1.63
CA ASP A 458 2.23 -17.28 2.78
C ASP A 458 1.14 -17.82 3.70
N PHE A 459 0.98 -19.15 3.72
CA PHE A 459 -0.08 -19.78 4.52
C PHE A 459 0.18 -19.66 6.02
N PHE A 460 1.44 -19.66 6.43
CA PHE A 460 1.83 -19.63 7.83
C PHE A 460 1.65 -18.24 8.46
N LYS A 461 1.81 -17.19 7.64
CA LYS A 461 1.45 -15.83 8.00
C LYS A 461 -0.05 -15.66 8.26
N TYR A 462 -0.92 -16.47 7.65
CA TYR A 462 -2.36 -16.43 7.94
C TYR A 462 -2.68 -16.92 9.36
N ASP A 463 -2.08 -18.01 9.82
CA ASP A 463 -2.27 -18.48 11.21
C ASP A 463 -1.76 -17.46 12.23
N ALA A 464 -0.61 -16.84 11.94
CA ALA A 464 -0.07 -15.76 12.75
C ALA A 464 -1.05 -14.57 12.81
N GLN A 465 -1.56 -14.11 11.67
CA GLN A 465 -2.54 -13.01 11.60
C GLN A 465 -3.87 -13.35 12.28
N LEU A 466 -4.35 -14.58 12.20
CA LEU A 466 -5.56 -15.01 12.92
C LEU A 466 -5.37 -14.94 14.44
N VAL A 467 -4.24 -15.44 14.97
CA VAL A 467 -3.90 -15.28 16.39
C VAL A 467 -3.72 -13.81 16.76
N GLN A 468 -3.15 -13.01 15.86
CA GLN A 468 -2.99 -11.56 16.03
C GLN A 468 -4.34 -10.83 16.22
N LEU A 469 -5.37 -11.28 15.52
CA LEU A 469 -6.70 -10.65 15.50
C LEU A 469 -7.66 -11.14 16.60
N ILE A 470 -7.26 -12.12 17.44
CA ILE A 470 -8.08 -12.60 18.57
C ILE A 470 -8.62 -11.45 19.46
N PRO A 471 -7.84 -10.42 19.85
CA PRO A 471 -8.36 -9.31 20.65
C PRO A 471 -9.48 -8.52 19.95
N PHE A 472 -9.35 -8.29 18.63
CA PHE A 472 -10.39 -7.67 17.81
C PHE A 472 -11.63 -8.56 17.72
N VAL A 473 -11.44 -9.86 17.45
CA VAL A 473 -12.51 -10.85 17.31
C VAL A 473 -13.39 -10.93 18.57
N LEU A 474 -12.77 -10.91 19.74
CA LEU A 474 -13.49 -10.91 21.01
C LEU A 474 -14.24 -9.59 21.25
N TRP A 475 -13.63 -8.45 20.92
CA TRP A 475 -14.14 -7.11 21.18
C TRP A 475 -15.24 -6.64 20.21
N TYR A 476 -15.12 -6.93 18.92
CA TYR A 476 -15.96 -6.33 17.88
C TYR A 476 -17.46 -6.66 18.07
N GLY A 477 -18.29 -5.63 18.09
CA GLY A 477 -19.73 -5.77 18.32
C GLY A 477 -20.16 -6.01 19.77
N LYS A 478 -19.29 -5.85 20.79
CA LYS A 478 -19.70 -5.95 22.20
C LYS A 478 -20.40 -4.71 22.77
N LYS A 479 -19.74 -3.54 22.73
CA LYS A 479 -20.19 -2.32 23.45
C LYS A 479 -19.96 -1.02 22.67
N TYR A 480 -18.89 -0.95 21.88
CA TYR A 480 -18.48 0.25 21.15
C TYR A 480 -18.79 0.11 19.66
N SER A 481 -19.80 0.85 19.17
CA SER A 481 -20.13 0.94 17.74
C SER A 481 -19.99 2.36 17.17
N GLU A 482 -19.86 3.34 18.05
CA GLU A 482 -19.84 4.78 17.76
C GLU A 482 -18.51 5.41 18.24
N VAL A 483 -17.93 6.30 17.43
CA VAL A 483 -16.66 6.98 17.73
C VAL A 483 -16.85 8.50 17.71
N PHE A 484 -16.38 9.21 18.74
CA PHE A 484 -16.24 10.66 18.70
C PHE A 484 -14.82 11.05 18.28
N VAL A 485 -14.71 11.74 17.15
CA VAL A 485 -13.46 12.27 16.61
C VAL A 485 -13.41 13.77 16.85
N PHE A 486 -12.57 14.19 17.79
CA PHE A 486 -12.27 15.59 18.06
C PHE A 486 -11.33 16.15 16.99
N SER A 487 -11.93 16.51 15.86
CA SER A 487 -11.24 16.95 14.65
C SER A 487 -10.60 18.34 14.79
N ASN A 488 -9.40 18.48 14.22
CA ASN A 488 -8.76 19.77 13.95
C ASN A 488 -8.93 20.23 12.48
N GLY A 489 -9.79 19.57 11.71
CA GLY A 489 -10.02 19.80 10.28
C GLY A 489 -9.04 19.08 9.34
N VAL A 490 -8.32 18.06 9.82
CA VAL A 490 -7.30 17.30 9.06
C VAL A 490 -7.78 15.86 8.86
N ALA A 491 -8.39 15.56 7.72
CA ALA A 491 -9.05 14.26 7.53
C ALA A 491 -8.08 13.07 7.60
N ALA A 492 -6.80 13.28 7.29
CA ALA A 492 -5.78 12.24 7.30
C ALA A 492 -5.54 11.61 8.69
N SER A 493 -5.62 12.38 9.78
CA SER A 493 -5.56 11.86 11.16
C SER A 493 -6.92 11.35 11.64
N ASP A 494 -7.97 12.07 11.26
CA ASP A 494 -9.30 11.94 11.84
C ASP A 494 -10.00 10.61 11.45
N VAL A 495 -9.75 10.08 10.25
CA VAL A 495 -10.40 8.85 9.78
C VAL A 495 -9.72 7.55 10.24
N ILE A 496 -8.47 7.60 10.72
CA ILE A 496 -7.64 6.41 10.96
C ILE A 496 -8.27 5.48 11.99
N ILE A 497 -8.59 6.02 13.17
CA ILE A 497 -9.17 5.24 14.26
C ILE A 497 -10.57 4.71 13.88
N PRO A 498 -11.53 5.52 13.40
CA PRO A 498 -12.81 5.01 12.91
C PRO A 498 -12.69 3.85 11.90
N THR A 499 -11.69 3.91 11.01
CA THR A 499 -11.41 2.86 10.02
C THR A 499 -10.89 1.58 10.68
N ILE A 500 -9.87 1.68 11.54
CA ILE A 500 -9.28 0.53 12.25
C ILE A 500 -10.32 -0.16 13.15
N LEU A 501 -11.20 0.61 13.78
CA LEU A 501 -12.29 0.10 14.61
C LEU A 501 -13.43 -0.51 13.80
N TYR A 502 -13.50 -0.23 12.49
CA TYR A 502 -14.69 -0.43 11.66
C TYR A 502 -15.97 0.06 12.36
N ALA A 503 -15.89 1.27 12.90
CA ALA A 503 -16.99 1.89 13.64
C ALA A 503 -18.20 2.06 12.71
N LYS A 504 -19.40 1.68 13.17
CA LYS A 504 -20.63 1.88 12.38
C LYS A 504 -20.88 3.37 12.13
N LYS A 505 -20.53 4.21 13.11
CA LYS A 505 -20.74 5.66 13.05
C LYS A 505 -19.58 6.43 13.66
N ALA A 506 -19.20 7.54 13.05
CA ALA A 506 -18.14 8.42 13.51
C ALA A 506 -18.60 9.88 13.51
N TYR A 507 -18.65 10.49 14.70
CA TYR A 507 -19.02 11.89 14.89
C TYR A 507 -17.78 12.78 14.91
N PHE A 508 -17.60 13.60 13.89
CA PHE A 508 -16.50 14.55 13.75
C PHE A 508 -16.87 15.87 14.45
N VAL A 509 -16.45 16.00 15.70
CA VAL A 509 -16.83 17.09 16.63
C VAL A 509 -15.91 18.30 16.46
N SER A 510 -16.37 19.30 15.69
CA SER A 510 -15.66 20.56 15.49
C SER A 510 -16.55 21.63 14.82
N ASP A 511 -16.61 22.81 15.44
CA ASP A 511 -17.35 23.97 14.95
C ASP A 511 -16.70 24.64 13.72
N LYS A 512 -15.55 24.12 13.24
CA LYS A 512 -14.72 24.73 12.18
C LYS A 512 -14.59 23.86 10.92
N ASN A 513 -15.32 22.75 10.83
CA ASN A 513 -15.21 21.79 9.73
C ASN A 513 -15.74 22.37 8.41
N THR A 514 -14.85 22.58 7.44
CA THR A 514 -15.20 23.07 6.09
C THR A 514 -15.91 22.02 5.25
N ASP A 515 -16.70 22.43 4.27
CA ASP A 515 -17.39 21.46 3.38
C ASP A 515 -16.40 20.67 2.50
N LYS A 516 -15.22 21.23 2.19
CA LYS A 516 -14.13 20.46 1.56
C LYS A 516 -13.70 19.29 2.45
N TYR A 517 -13.46 19.55 3.74
CA TYR A 517 -13.12 18.50 4.72
C TYR A 517 -14.22 17.44 4.82
N LYS A 518 -15.49 17.86 4.98
CA LYS A 518 -16.64 16.93 5.07
C LYS A 518 -16.72 16.01 3.86
N ASN A 519 -16.62 16.58 2.65
CA ASN A 519 -16.66 15.84 1.40
C ASN A 519 -15.50 14.84 1.25
N VAL A 520 -14.29 15.19 1.70
CA VAL A 520 -13.13 14.29 1.70
C VAL A 520 -13.36 13.10 2.63
N VAL A 521 -13.81 13.34 3.87
CA VAL A 521 -14.13 12.30 4.85
C VAL A 521 -15.26 11.37 4.36
N CYS A 522 -16.36 11.94 3.83
CA CYS A 522 -17.46 11.15 3.27
C CYS A 522 -17.02 10.29 2.09
N ARG A 523 -16.23 10.86 1.18
CA ARG A 523 -15.70 10.13 0.01
C ARG A 523 -14.79 8.99 0.44
N TYR A 524 -13.94 9.20 1.45
CA TYR A 524 -13.04 8.18 1.97
C TYR A 524 -13.80 6.93 2.45
N PHE A 525 -14.74 7.08 3.40
CA PHE A 525 -15.49 5.93 3.93
C PHE A 525 -16.33 5.24 2.85
N LYS A 526 -16.95 6.00 1.94
CA LYS A 526 -17.67 5.46 0.78
C LYS A 526 -16.77 4.58 -0.11
N THR A 527 -15.48 4.91 -0.25
CA THR A 527 -14.50 4.08 -0.98
C THR A 527 -13.92 2.91 -0.17
N ARG A 528 -14.09 2.89 1.14
CA ARG A 528 -13.63 1.84 2.09
C ARG A 528 -14.80 0.95 2.55
N GLY A 529 -15.63 0.51 1.61
CA GLY A 529 -16.77 -0.39 1.86
C GLY A 529 -18.01 0.25 2.48
N ASN A 530 -17.99 1.57 2.75
CA ASN A 530 -19.08 2.31 3.41
C ASN A 530 -19.46 1.74 4.80
N ASN A 531 -18.48 1.23 5.54
CA ASN A 531 -18.65 0.62 6.87
C ASN A 531 -18.90 1.62 8.00
N THR A 532 -18.54 2.89 7.79
CA THR A 532 -18.63 3.97 8.77
C THR A 532 -19.46 5.11 8.20
N GLU A 533 -20.53 5.48 8.88
CA GLU A 533 -21.30 6.69 8.62
C GLU A 533 -20.63 7.90 9.30
N PRO A 534 -20.12 8.90 8.55
CA PRO A 534 -19.55 10.11 9.13
C PRO A 534 -20.63 11.17 9.38
N GLU A 535 -20.77 11.62 10.62
CA GLU A 535 -21.62 12.76 11.00
C GLU A 535 -20.75 13.93 11.48
N PHE A 536 -21.11 15.18 11.17
CA PHE A 536 -20.31 16.36 11.54
C PHE A 536 -21.14 17.24 12.48
N ILE A 537 -20.71 17.36 13.73
CA ILE A 537 -21.50 17.94 14.81
C ILE A 537 -20.71 19.01 15.58
N THR A 538 -21.42 19.94 16.23
CA THR A 538 -20.78 20.90 17.14
C THR A 538 -20.45 20.24 18.48
N TYR A 539 -19.67 20.92 19.32
CA TYR A 539 -19.46 20.45 20.69
C TYR A 539 -20.76 20.43 21.52
N GLN A 540 -21.71 21.33 21.25
CA GLN A 540 -23.01 21.34 21.96
C GLN A 540 -23.90 20.17 21.55
N ASP A 541 -23.94 19.83 20.26
CA ASP A 541 -24.67 18.65 19.77
C ASP A 541 -24.09 17.36 20.37
N MET A 542 -22.76 17.27 20.48
CA MET A 542 -22.09 16.15 21.15
C MET A 542 -22.54 16.04 22.62
N LEU A 543 -22.64 17.15 23.34
CA LEU A 543 -23.11 17.17 24.73
C LEU A 543 -24.55 16.65 24.85
N MET A 544 -25.46 17.05 23.95
CA MET A 544 -26.84 16.55 23.94
C MET A 544 -26.90 15.03 23.67
N ILE A 545 -26.09 14.51 22.73
CA ILE A 545 -26.05 13.07 22.41
C ILE A 545 -25.62 12.23 23.62
N VAL A 546 -24.69 12.73 24.44
CA VAL A 546 -24.17 12.02 25.63
C VAL A 546 -24.91 12.37 26.93
N GLU A 547 -25.95 13.21 26.88
CA GLU A 547 -26.73 13.62 28.06
C GLU A 547 -27.67 12.49 28.56
N GLY A 548 -28.06 11.57 27.67
CA GLY A 548 -28.92 10.42 27.97
C GLY A 548 -28.27 9.03 27.85
N LYS A 549 -26.97 8.94 27.57
CA LYS A 549 -26.24 7.67 27.35
C LYS A 549 -25.06 7.49 28.32
N THR A 550 -24.73 6.25 28.66
CA THR A 550 -23.49 5.91 29.36
C THR A 550 -22.30 6.15 28.42
N ILE A 551 -21.30 6.92 28.86
CA ILE A 551 -20.18 7.34 28.00
C ILE A 551 -19.28 6.15 27.62
N ASP A 552 -19.31 5.09 28.40
CA ASP A 552 -18.68 3.81 28.19
C ASP A 552 -19.30 2.95 27.06
N GLU A 553 -20.20 3.53 26.23
CA GLU A 553 -20.58 3.05 24.88
C GLU A 553 -19.69 3.61 23.75
N TYR A 554 -18.82 4.58 24.06
CA TYR A 554 -18.10 5.38 23.08
C TYR A 554 -16.59 5.24 23.13
N VAL A 555 -15.97 5.28 21.94
CA VAL A 555 -14.53 5.52 21.80
C VAL A 555 -14.29 6.99 21.45
N ILE A 556 -13.33 7.63 22.10
CA ILE A 556 -12.97 9.04 21.87
C ILE A 556 -11.54 9.13 21.31
N THR A 557 -11.33 9.98 20.30
CA THR A 557 -10.04 10.21 19.62
C THR A 557 -9.86 11.67 19.20
N GLY A 558 -8.61 12.11 18.99
CA GLY A 558 -8.23 13.44 18.46
C GLY A 558 -7.00 14.05 19.14
N GLU A 559 -6.48 15.14 18.56
CA GLU A 559 -5.36 15.92 19.13
C GLU A 559 -5.85 17.25 19.74
N GLY A 560 -5.50 17.54 20.99
CA GLY A 560 -5.71 18.86 21.62
C GLY A 560 -5.99 18.82 23.12
N GLU A 561 -5.27 19.64 23.89
CA GLU A 561 -5.26 19.60 25.37
C GLU A 561 -6.54 20.18 26.04
N ASN A 562 -7.32 21.02 25.35
CA ASN A 562 -8.48 21.71 25.95
C ASN A 562 -9.76 20.86 26.11
N LYS A 563 -9.65 19.52 26.06
CA LYS A 563 -10.78 18.58 26.22
C LYS A 563 -10.62 17.62 27.41
N GLU A 564 -9.51 17.71 28.15
CA GLU A 564 -9.23 16.85 29.29
C GLU A 564 -10.18 17.11 30.48
N GLU A 565 -10.79 18.29 30.61
CA GLU A 565 -11.80 18.58 31.65
C GLU A 565 -13.11 17.76 31.51
N PHE A 566 -13.52 17.39 30.30
CA PHE A 566 -14.70 16.54 30.09
C PHE A 566 -14.37 15.08 30.41
N LEU A 567 -13.19 14.64 29.97
CA LEU A 567 -12.69 13.27 30.14
C LEU A 567 -12.32 12.94 31.60
N THR A 568 -11.81 13.92 32.37
CA THR A 568 -11.45 13.71 33.79
C THR A 568 -12.65 13.57 34.73
N ARG A 569 -13.87 13.93 34.28
CA ARG A 569 -15.09 13.89 35.12
C ARG A 569 -15.93 12.61 34.98
N LYS A 570 -15.78 11.81 33.92
CA LYS A 570 -16.40 10.47 33.79
C LYS A 570 -15.31 9.40 33.61
N ARG A 571 -15.20 8.47 34.57
CA ARG A 571 -14.01 7.59 34.76
C ARG A 571 -13.89 6.38 33.81
N GLU A 572 -14.79 6.19 32.85
CA GLU A 572 -14.98 4.89 32.16
C GLU A 572 -14.89 4.96 30.62
N VAL A 573 -14.29 6.01 30.04
CA VAL A 573 -14.20 6.19 28.57
C VAL A 573 -12.96 5.53 27.96
N VAL A 574 -13.11 4.88 26.80
CA VAL A 574 -11.96 4.42 25.99
C VAL A 574 -11.41 5.58 25.17
N ASN A 575 -10.23 6.08 25.53
CA ASN A 575 -9.52 7.15 24.82
C ASN A 575 -8.41 6.56 23.93
N LEU A 576 -8.60 6.63 22.62
CA LEU A 576 -7.61 6.21 21.62
C LEU A 576 -6.96 7.43 20.99
N ARG A 577 -5.63 7.47 21.00
CA ARG A 577 -4.83 8.41 20.22
C ARG A 577 -4.01 7.60 19.23
N TYR A 578 -4.05 7.99 17.95
CA TYR A 578 -3.21 7.41 16.92
C TYR A 578 -1.88 8.16 16.91
N ASP A 579 -0.84 7.48 17.36
CA ASP A 579 0.53 7.93 17.23
C ASP A 579 0.97 7.75 15.78
N VAL A 580 0.81 8.82 15.00
CA VAL A 580 1.33 8.93 13.63
C VAL A 580 2.82 8.61 13.60
N LYS A 581 3.59 8.92 14.67
CA LYS A 581 5.04 8.71 14.73
C LYS A 581 5.42 7.25 14.55
N ASN A 582 4.70 6.38 15.26
CA ASN A 582 5.03 4.97 15.33
C ASN A 582 4.07 4.07 14.52
N ASN A 583 3.11 4.66 13.79
CA ASN A 583 1.97 3.98 13.16
C ASN A 583 1.27 3.02 14.14
N LYS A 584 0.88 3.56 15.31
CA LYS A 584 0.34 2.78 16.43
C LYS A 584 -0.77 3.51 17.15
N ILE A 585 -1.75 2.78 17.65
CA ILE A 585 -2.70 3.31 18.63
C ILE A 585 -2.07 3.20 20.04
N ASN A 586 -2.27 4.22 20.87
CA ASN A 586 -1.79 4.28 22.26
C ASN A 586 -2.30 3.13 23.16
N TYR A 587 -3.45 2.52 22.82
CA TYR A 587 -4.07 1.42 23.55
C TYR A 587 -3.66 0.06 22.98
N GLN A 588 -2.80 -0.64 23.73
CA GLN A 588 -2.05 -1.80 23.23
C GLN A 588 -2.77 -3.15 23.35
N ASN A 589 -4.00 -3.23 23.89
CA ASN A 589 -4.63 -4.51 24.23
C ASN A 589 -5.79 -4.97 23.32
N ILE A 590 -6.36 -4.10 22.48
CA ILE A 590 -7.54 -4.45 21.65
C ILE A 590 -7.23 -4.42 20.15
N PHE A 591 -6.27 -3.59 19.72
CA PHE A 591 -6.02 -3.29 18.29
C PHE A 591 -4.66 -3.79 17.79
N VAL A 592 -4.07 -4.77 18.46
CA VAL A 592 -2.81 -5.38 18.01
C VAL A 592 -3.01 -6.05 16.66
N GLY A 593 -2.13 -5.78 15.70
CA GLY A 593 -2.24 -6.28 14.32
C GLY A 593 -3.05 -5.40 13.37
N LEU A 594 -4.16 -4.79 13.81
CA LEU A 594 -4.94 -3.88 12.97
C LEU A 594 -4.18 -2.60 12.58
N ASN A 595 -3.19 -2.18 13.39
CA ASN A 595 -2.25 -1.09 13.07
C ASN A 595 -1.46 -1.31 11.76
N SER A 596 -1.51 -2.51 11.15
CA SER A 596 -0.90 -2.79 9.84
C SER A 596 -1.82 -2.53 8.64
N GLN A 597 -3.08 -2.14 8.86
CA GLN A 597 -4.00 -1.73 7.80
C GLN A 597 -3.63 -0.34 7.26
N ASN A 598 -2.61 -0.30 6.41
CA ASN A 598 -2.05 0.94 5.89
C ASN A 598 -3.11 1.78 5.14
N ILE A 599 -3.14 3.07 5.47
CA ILE A 599 -3.60 4.09 4.52
C ILE A 599 -2.49 4.22 3.48
N SER A 600 -2.81 3.92 2.22
CA SER A 600 -1.84 4.07 1.13
C SER A 600 -1.44 5.54 0.98
N VAL A 601 -0.23 5.83 0.49
CA VAL A 601 0.21 7.20 0.18
C VAL A 601 -0.81 7.93 -0.72
N ARG A 602 -1.45 7.18 -1.63
CA ARG A 602 -2.59 7.63 -2.45
C ARG A 602 -3.76 8.11 -1.58
N GLU A 603 -4.29 7.26 -0.71
CA GLU A 603 -5.39 7.64 0.19
C GLU A 603 -5.00 8.80 1.14
N PHE A 604 -3.75 8.85 1.61
CA PHE A 604 -3.25 9.94 2.47
C PHE A 604 -3.27 11.29 1.74
N ILE A 605 -2.77 11.36 0.50
CA ILE A 605 -2.82 12.60 -0.33
C ILE A 605 -4.28 13.03 -0.58
N GLN A 606 -5.16 12.07 -0.86
CA GLN A 606 -6.60 12.32 -1.00
C GLN A 606 -7.23 12.88 0.29
N LEU A 607 -6.82 12.38 1.45
CA LEU A 607 -7.27 12.85 2.77
C LEU A 607 -6.71 14.23 3.14
N GLN A 608 -5.55 14.63 2.60
CA GLN A 608 -5.09 16.02 2.66
C GLN A 608 -5.85 16.95 1.68
N GLY A 609 -6.81 16.40 0.91
CA GLY A 609 -7.62 17.15 -0.04
C GLY A 609 -6.89 17.51 -1.33
N GLY A 610 -5.85 16.76 -1.70
CA GLY A 610 -5.23 16.80 -3.04
C GLY A 610 -5.99 15.93 -4.03
N ASP A 611 -6.15 16.39 -5.28
CA ASP A 611 -6.80 15.61 -6.32
C ASP A 611 -5.80 14.70 -7.06
N ILE A 612 -5.98 13.41 -6.87
CA ILE A 612 -5.20 12.36 -7.54
C ILE A 612 -5.54 12.26 -9.02
N GLN A 613 -6.66 12.81 -9.50
CA GLN A 613 -6.89 12.94 -10.94
C GLN A 613 -6.19 14.17 -11.55
N GLU A 614 -5.76 15.16 -10.75
CA GLU A 614 -4.85 16.21 -11.23
C GLU A 614 -3.39 15.70 -11.16
N GLU A 615 -2.94 15.13 -10.03
CA GLU A 615 -1.58 14.57 -9.90
C GLU A 615 -1.24 13.44 -10.89
N PHE A 616 -2.24 12.77 -11.48
CA PHE A 616 -2.03 11.67 -12.44
C PHE A 616 -2.57 11.92 -13.85
N ARG A 617 -3.26 13.05 -14.13
CA ARG A 617 -3.70 13.39 -15.49
C ARG A 617 -2.53 13.54 -16.46
N ASP A 618 -1.43 14.07 -15.93
CA ASP A 618 -0.25 14.45 -16.70
C ASP A 618 0.91 13.44 -16.56
N THR A 619 0.79 12.43 -15.68
CA THR A 619 1.83 11.41 -15.51
C THR A 619 1.65 10.24 -16.47
N LEU A 620 2.61 10.09 -17.38
CA LEU A 620 2.68 8.97 -18.31
C LEU A 620 3.17 7.67 -17.62
N PRO A 621 2.80 6.47 -18.10
CA PRO A 621 3.28 5.20 -17.55
C PRO A 621 4.81 5.10 -17.55
N ARG A 622 5.42 4.48 -16.53
CA ARG A 622 6.88 4.42 -16.35
C ARG A 622 7.66 3.90 -17.58
N LYS A 623 7.07 2.99 -18.36
CA LYS A 623 7.64 2.47 -19.60
C LYS A 623 7.66 3.54 -20.70
N THR A 624 6.49 4.13 -20.98
CA THR A 624 6.30 5.28 -21.88
C THR A 624 7.24 6.43 -21.48
N TYR A 625 7.41 6.64 -20.17
CA TYR A 625 8.34 7.62 -19.62
C TYR A 625 9.80 7.34 -20.01
N ALA A 626 10.28 6.12 -19.80
CA ALA A 626 11.64 5.73 -20.14
C ALA A 626 11.91 5.78 -21.67
N GLU A 627 10.89 5.49 -22.48
CA GLU A 627 10.95 5.60 -23.94
C GLU A 627 11.06 7.07 -24.39
N TYR A 628 10.31 7.99 -23.77
CA TYR A 628 10.36 9.42 -24.06
C TYR A 628 11.62 10.08 -23.52
N GLU A 629 12.08 9.69 -22.34
CA GLU A 629 13.37 10.08 -21.79
C GLU A 629 14.52 9.67 -22.72
N SER A 630 14.50 8.43 -23.24
CA SER A 630 15.48 7.94 -24.21
C SER A 630 15.46 8.77 -25.51
N LEU A 631 14.26 9.11 -25.99
CA LEU A 631 14.09 9.98 -27.17
C LEU A 631 14.65 11.40 -26.91
N PHE A 632 14.30 12.01 -25.78
CA PHE A 632 14.82 13.30 -25.34
C PHE A 632 16.36 13.29 -25.32
N TRP A 633 16.99 12.38 -24.57
CA TRP A 633 18.46 12.31 -24.48
C TRP A 633 19.15 12.00 -25.82
N LYS A 634 18.52 11.25 -26.72
CA LYS A 634 19.04 10.95 -28.06
C LYS A 634 19.04 12.18 -28.97
N PHE A 635 18.03 13.05 -28.85
CA PHE A 635 17.80 14.16 -29.79
C PHE A 635 18.06 15.57 -29.20
N SER A 636 18.34 15.68 -27.89
CA SER A 636 18.86 16.89 -27.23
C SER A 636 20.38 17.08 -27.39
N ARG A 637 21.08 16.14 -28.04
CA ARG A 637 22.51 16.30 -28.40
C ARG A 637 22.66 17.08 -29.70
N THR A 638 23.69 17.91 -29.78
CA THR A 638 24.07 18.63 -31.01
C THR A 638 24.42 17.64 -32.12
N LYS A 639 23.75 17.77 -33.26
CA LYS A 639 24.04 17.09 -34.53
C LYS A 639 24.64 18.07 -35.53
N GLN A 640 25.33 17.54 -36.54
CA GLN A 640 25.98 18.33 -37.58
C GLN A 640 25.56 17.85 -38.97
N ILE A 641 25.19 18.78 -39.85
CA ILE A 641 24.94 18.55 -41.28
C ILE A 641 25.82 19.55 -42.05
N GLY A 642 26.82 19.03 -42.78
CA GLY A 642 27.87 19.87 -43.37
C GLY A 642 28.60 20.66 -42.28
N ASN A 643 28.62 21.99 -42.40
CA ASN A 643 29.19 22.89 -41.39
C ASN A 643 28.17 23.37 -40.34
N TYR A 644 26.88 23.07 -40.51
CA TYR A 644 25.81 23.56 -39.64
C TYR A 644 25.59 22.61 -38.45
N ARG A 645 25.68 23.15 -37.23
CA ARG A 645 25.37 22.45 -35.97
C ARG A 645 23.98 22.85 -35.47
N TYR A 646 23.21 21.88 -35.00
CA TYR A 646 21.88 22.11 -34.44
C TYR A 646 21.49 21.03 -33.43
N VAL A 647 20.57 21.35 -32.52
CA VAL A 647 19.93 20.36 -31.64
C VAL A 647 18.57 19.98 -32.25
N PRO A 648 18.33 18.72 -32.65
CA PRO A 648 17.06 18.31 -33.26
C PRO A 648 15.83 18.59 -32.38
N TRP A 649 15.95 18.38 -31.05
CA TRP A 649 14.86 18.62 -30.10
C TRP A 649 14.37 20.08 -30.12
N ASN A 650 15.32 21.02 -30.10
CA ASN A 650 15.08 22.47 -30.17
C ASN A 650 14.33 22.89 -31.43
N LYS A 651 14.55 22.18 -32.54
CA LYS A 651 13.85 22.44 -33.79
C LYS A 651 12.41 21.91 -33.74
N VAL A 652 12.19 20.70 -33.20
CA VAL A 652 10.86 20.10 -33.12
C VAL A 652 9.92 20.81 -32.13
N ILE A 653 10.43 21.40 -31.05
CA ILE A 653 9.63 22.25 -30.14
C ILE A 653 8.89 23.34 -30.93
N LYS A 654 9.55 24.01 -31.89
CA LYS A 654 8.93 25.05 -32.73
C LYS A 654 7.74 24.58 -33.60
N ILE A 655 7.56 23.27 -33.81
CA ILE A 655 6.39 22.73 -34.51
C ILE A 655 5.17 22.67 -33.59
N PHE A 656 5.39 22.47 -32.28
CA PHE A 656 4.35 22.11 -31.32
C PHE A 656 4.01 23.22 -30.31
N THR A 657 4.67 24.39 -30.39
CA THR A 657 4.52 25.52 -29.44
C THR A 657 3.36 26.48 -29.70
N LYS A 658 2.74 26.49 -30.89
CA LYS A 658 1.42 27.13 -31.05
C LYS A 658 0.38 26.27 -30.35
N ASP A 659 -0.62 26.89 -29.70
CA ASP A 659 -1.63 26.21 -28.88
C ASP A 659 -2.43 25.20 -29.72
N SER A 660 -1.90 23.98 -29.76
CA SER A 660 -2.24 22.95 -30.75
C SER A 660 -3.61 22.31 -30.49
N ARG A 661 -4.24 22.68 -29.38
CA ARG A 661 -5.64 22.41 -29.05
C ARG A 661 -6.61 23.03 -30.07
N LEU A 662 -6.19 24.05 -30.83
CA LEU A 662 -7.03 24.77 -31.80
C LEU A 662 -7.09 24.14 -33.21
N GLU A 663 -6.13 23.29 -33.62
CA GLU A 663 -5.99 22.81 -35.02
C GLU A 663 -6.36 21.33 -35.25
N GLY A 664 -7.24 20.75 -34.43
CA GLY A 664 -7.96 19.52 -34.79
C GLY A 664 -7.11 18.27 -35.15
N GLY A 665 -5.87 18.17 -34.64
CA GLY A 665 -4.99 17.03 -34.84
C GLY A 665 -4.10 17.06 -36.08
N LYS A 666 -4.18 18.08 -36.95
CA LYS A 666 -3.24 18.28 -38.05
C LYS A 666 -2.66 19.69 -38.02
N ILE A 667 -1.41 19.79 -37.58
CA ILE A 667 -0.71 21.07 -37.45
C ILE A 667 -0.19 21.49 -38.82
N HIS A 668 -0.56 22.70 -39.26
CA HIS A 668 -0.07 23.27 -40.51
C HIS A 668 1.14 24.19 -40.27
N ILE A 669 2.22 23.95 -41.00
CA ILE A 669 3.50 24.64 -40.80
C ILE A 669 3.67 25.69 -41.88
N ASN A 670 3.39 26.94 -41.51
CA ASN A 670 3.63 28.10 -42.35
C ASN A 670 5.13 28.23 -42.63
N GLN A 671 5.47 28.36 -43.92
CA GLN A 671 6.85 28.59 -44.34
C GLN A 671 7.13 30.09 -44.33
N GLU A 672 7.66 30.59 -43.21
CA GLU A 672 8.23 31.93 -43.18
C GLU A 672 9.58 31.91 -43.93
N CYS A 673 9.65 32.73 -44.97
CA CYS A 673 10.89 33.04 -45.65
C CYS A 673 11.57 34.16 -44.86
N ILE A 674 12.62 33.82 -44.11
CA ILE A 674 13.41 34.82 -43.38
C ILE A 674 14.21 35.62 -44.40
N ASN A 675 13.61 36.72 -44.86
CA ASN A 675 14.33 37.80 -45.53
C ASN A 675 15.06 38.60 -44.45
N LEU A 676 16.38 38.45 -44.40
CA LEU A 676 17.22 39.44 -43.72
C LEU A 676 17.19 40.70 -44.59
N ASP A 677 16.45 41.72 -44.14
CA ASP A 677 16.32 42.99 -44.87
C ASP A 677 17.69 43.68 -44.95
N ILE A 678 18.28 43.67 -46.15
CA ILE A 678 19.57 44.30 -46.42
C ILE A 678 19.35 45.80 -46.61
N SER A 679 19.13 46.53 -45.51
CA SER A 679 18.92 47.98 -45.49
C SER A 679 20.22 48.78 -45.66
N GLU A 680 20.91 48.56 -46.79
CA GLU A 680 21.90 49.41 -47.49
C GLU A 680 23.05 50.12 -46.73
N HIS A 681 23.19 49.98 -45.42
CA HIS A 681 24.26 50.59 -44.65
C HIS A 681 25.30 49.54 -44.26
N LYS A 682 26.25 49.31 -45.17
CA LYS A 682 27.47 48.51 -44.96
C LYS A 682 28.36 49.12 -43.86
N THR A 683 27.94 49.00 -42.60
CA THR A 683 28.68 49.44 -41.42
C THR A 683 29.09 48.23 -40.62
N ILE A 684 30.40 48.00 -40.49
CA ILE A 684 30.96 47.03 -39.54
C ILE A 684 31.32 47.80 -38.27
N TYR A 685 30.87 47.31 -37.14
CA TYR A 685 31.20 47.76 -35.80
C TYR A 685 32.37 46.93 -35.25
N VAL A 686 33.30 47.58 -34.56
CA VAL A 686 34.40 46.93 -33.83
C VAL A 686 34.11 47.12 -32.35
N CYS A 687 34.05 46.03 -31.58
CA CYS A 687 34.07 46.09 -30.12
C CYS A 687 35.51 45.88 -29.66
N ASP A 688 36.00 46.76 -28.80
CA ASP A 688 37.37 46.74 -28.26
C ASP A 688 37.30 47.35 -26.86
N LYS A 689 37.25 46.52 -25.81
CA LYS A 689 36.90 46.94 -24.43
C LYS A 689 37.72 46.21 -23.39
N ILE A 690 38.20 46.96 -22.40
CA ILE A 690 38.83 46.45 -21.18
C ILE A 690 37.78 46.52 -20.09
N ILE A 691 37.59 45.45 -19.32
CA ILE A 691 36.56 45.34 -18.26
C ILE A 691 37.21 44.76 -16.99
N PRO A 692 36.93 45.27 -15.77
CA PRO A 692 37.41 44.67 -14.53
C PRO A 692 37.15 43.17 -14.44
N LEU A 693 38.14 42.41 -13.98
CA LEU A 693 38.09 40.95 -13.85
C LEU A 693 36.90 40.51 -12.99
N GLU A 694 36.58 41.27 -11.93
CA GLU A 694 35.39 41.04 -11.11
C GLU A 694 34.08 41.18 -11.89
N ASN A 695 33.99 42.13 -12.82
CA ASN A 695 32.80 42.33 -13.66
C ASN A 695 32.73 41.30 -14.78
N TYR A 696 33.86 40.90 -15.35
CA TYR A 696 33.93 39.86 -16.37
C TYR A 696 33.49 38.48 -15.82
N VAL A 697 34.12 38.04 -14.73
CA VAL A 697 33.89 36.71 -14.11
C VAL A 697 32.45 36.58 -13.57
N ASN A 698 31.86 37.66 -13.05
CA ASN A 698 30.51 37.60 -12.45
C ASN A 698 29.35 37.78 -13.45
N ASN A 699 29.60 38.08 -14.74
CA ASN A 699 28.55 38.46 -15.68
C ASN A 699 28.40 37.57 -16.94
N MET A 700 29.16 36.47 -17.04
CA MET A 700 28.99 35.43 -18.07
C MET A 700 29.00 36.02 -19.49
N LEU A 701 29.97 36.91 -19.70
CA LEU A 701 30.20 37.59 -20.95
C LEU A 701 30.84 36.64 -21.97
N ASP A 702 31.73 35.74 -21.53
CA ASP A 702 32.23 34.60 -22.32
C ASP A 702 31.11 33.84 -23.04
N SER A 703 30.11 33.35 -22.30
CA SER A 703 29.03 32.53 -22.89
C SER A 703 28.19 33.31 -23.90
N PHE A 704 28.09 34.64 -23.74
CA PHE A 704 27.43 35.52 -24.69
C PHE A 704 28.28 35.67 -25.97
N LEU A 705 29.58 35.95 -25.84
CA LEU A 705 30.50 36.07 -26.98
C LEU A 705 30.65 34.75 -27.76
N ILE A 706 30.78 33.62 -27.06
CA ILE A 706 30.77 32.27 -27.65
C ILE A 706 29.49 32.07 -28.48
N SER A 707 28.32 32.35 -27.88
CA SER A 707 27.04 32.18 -28.59
C SER A 707 26.96 33.06 -29.83
N MET A 708 27.28 34.35 -29.72
CA MET A 708 27.26 35.27 -30.85
C MET A 708 28.24 34.85 -31.96
N SER A 709 29.37 34.23 -31.61
CA SER A 709 30.34 33.68 -32.57
C SER A 709 29.82 32.39 -33.22
N ASP A 710 29.19 31.49 -32.47
CA ASP A 710 28.56 30.26 -32.98
C ASP A 710 27.38 30.55 -33.94
N TYR A 711 26.67 31.66 -33.73
CA TYR A 711 25.62 32.17 -34.63
C TYR A 711 26.16 33.04 -35.79
N CYS A 712 27.49 33.25 -35.88
CA CYS A 712 28.13 34.14 -36.86
C CYS A 712 27.65 35.61 -36.82
N LEU A 713 27.08 36.05 -35.70
CA LEU A 713 26.65 37.44 -35.46
C LEU A 713 27.83 38.35 -35.07
N ILE A 714 28.88 37.75 -34.51
CA ILE A 714 30.21 38.35 -34.40
C ILE A 714 31.24 37.52 -35.18
N GLY A 715 32.31 38.17 -35.63
CA GLY A 715 33.51 37.48 -36.11
C GLY A 715 34.29 36.82 -34.97
N ASN A 716 35.40 36.14 -35.29
CA ASN A 716 36.31 35.62 -34.27
C ASN A 716 36.65 36.71 -33.24
N TYR A 717 36.46 36.40 -31.96
CA TYR A 717 36.73 37.29 -30.85
C TYR A 717 38.02 36.90 -30.12
N SER A 718 38.67 37.86 -29.47
CA SER A 718 39.81 37.64 -28.58
C SER A 718 39.49 38.13 -27.17
N VAL A 719 39.92 37.37 -26.17
CA VAL A 719 39.85 37.72 -24.75
C VAL A 719 41.24 37.53 -24.16
N MET A 720 41.78 38.56 -23.51
CA MET A 720 43.09 38.51 -22.85
C MET A 720 43.00 39.08 -21.44
N LEU A 721 43.65 38.41 -20.48
CA LEU A 721 43.77 38.89 -19.10
C LEU A 721 44.92 39.89 -18.99
N GLU A 722 44.64 41.09 -18.48
CA GLU A 722 45.62 42.16 -18.24
C GLU A 722 45.47 42.63 -16.78
N GLU A 723 46.30 42.07 -15.89
CA GLU A 723 46.26 42.29 -14.43
C GLU A 723 44.87 42.00 -13.83
N ASP A 724 44.24 43.00 -13.19
CA ASP A 724 42.89 42.91 -12.61
C ASP A 724 41.78 43.23 -13.65
N ASN A 725 42.10 43.24 -14.95
CA ASN A 725 41.16 43.52 -16.04
C ASN A 725 41.21 42.44 -17.13
N ILE A 726 40.18 42.43 -17.99
CA ILE A 726 40.08 41.57 -19.17
C ILE A 726 39.76 42.42 -20.40
N HIS A 727 40.60 42.27 -21.42
CA HIS A 727 40.49 42.93 -22.72
C HIS A 727 39.78 42.04 -23.74
N ILE A 728 38.77 42.57 -24.41
CA ILE A 728 37.86 41.86 -25.32
C ILE A 728 37.80 42.59 -26.66
N CYS A 729 38.04 41.87 -27.77
CA CYS A 729 37.98 42.45 -29.12
C CYS A 729 37.15 41.56 -30.08
N PHE A 730 36.24 42.13 -30.87
CA PHE A 730 35.53 41.43 -31.97
C PHE A 730 34.92 42.38 -33.01
N LEU A 731 34.38 41.81 -34.10
CA LEU A 731 33.71 42.52 -35.20
C LEU A 731 32.23 42.10 -35.30
N THR A 732 31.32 43.03 -35.65
CA THR A 732 29.89 42.72 -35.86
C THR A 732 29.21 43.70 -36.82
N TYR A 733 28.00 43.37 -37.28
CA TYR A 733 27.10 44.30 -37.98
C TYR A 733 26.00 44.87 -37.07
N HIS A 734 25.88 44.38 -35.83
CA HIS A 734 24.84 44.76 -34.87
C HIS A 734 25.44 45.62 -33.76
N LYS A 735 25.14 46.93 -33.77
CA LYS A 735 25.61 47.88 -32.75
C LYS A 735 25.19 47.46 -31.35
N GLU A 736 24.00 46.89 -31.25
CA GLU A 736 23.36 46.43 -30.03
C GLU A 736 24.21 45.38 -29.29
N ILE A 737 25.00 44.57 -30.02
CA ILE A 737 25.92 43.60 -29.41
C ILE A 737 27.06 44.32 -28.70
N CYS A 738 27.60 45.40 -29.28
CA CYS A 738 28.59 46.25 -28.60
C CYS A 738 27.99 46.92 -27.37
N ASP A 739 26.82 47.56 -27.51
CA ASP A 739 26.11 48.24 -26.42
C ASP A 739 25.81 47.28 -25.24
N ILE A 740 25.51 46.00 -25.51
CA ILE A 740 25.32 44.96 -24.48
C ILE A 740 26.62 44.63 -23.75
N VAL A 741 27.76 44.55 -24.45
CA VAL A 741 29.07 44.32 -23.82
C VAL A 741 29.42 45.47 -22.86
N GLU A 742 29.13 46.70 -23.26
CA GLU A 742 29.33 47.90 -22.42
C GLU A 742 28.46 47.90 -21.17
N SER A 743 27.23 47.37 -21.23
CA SER A 743 26.31 47.35 -20.08
C SER A 743 26.78 46.56 -18.86
N TYR A 744 27.87 45.78 -19.00
CA TYR A 744 28.50 45.03 -17.90
C TYR A 744 29.56 45.82 -17.13
N GLU A 745 29.82 47.07 -17.52
CA GLU A 745 30.80 47.97 -16.90
C GLU A 745 30.11 49.25 -16.41
N GLY A 746 30.32 49.61 -15.15
CA GLY A 746 29.55 50.64 -14.47
C GLY A 746 29.98 52.08 -14.83
N GLN A 747 29.44 52.61 -15.93
CA GLN A 747 29.52 54.00 -16.42
C GLN A 747 30.93 54.58 -16.72
N ASP A 748 30.99 55.33 -17.82
CA ASP A 748 32.13 56.08 -18.37
C ASP A 748 33.33 55.28 -18.93
N VAL A 749 33.11 54.61 -20.07
CA VAL A 749 34.17 54.32 -21.06
C VAL A 749 33.68 54.64 -22.47
N ASP A 750 34.39 55.52 -23.17
CA ASP A 750 34.06 55.94 -24.55
C ASP A 750 33.99 54.72 -25.50
N CYS A 751 32.95 54.68 -26.35
CA CYS A 751 32.82 53.64 -27.36
C CYS A 751 33.49 54.12 -28.66
N ASN A 752 34.72 53.65 -28.93
CA ASN A 752 35.41 53.95 -30.19
C ASN A 752 34.82 53.13 -31.35
N VAL A 753 33.57 53.44 -31.72
CA VAL A 753 32.86 52.88 -32.87
C VAL A 753 33.51 53.36 -34.17
N ALA A 754 34.48 52.61 -34.66
CA ALA A 754 35.06 52.81 -35.98
C ALA A 754 34.04 52.40 -37.08
N LYS A 755 33.24 53.37 -37.56
CA LYS A 755 32.30 53.17 -38.67
C LYS A 755 33.04 52.91 -39.99
N LEU A 756 33.24 51.63 -40.32
CA LEU A 756 33.82 51.23 -41.60
C LEU A 756 32.77 51.29 -42.73
N ALA A 757 32.80 52.37 -43.51
CA ALA A 757 32.05 52.48 -44.76
C ALA A 757 32.86 51.84 -45.91
N LEU A 758 32.23 50.90 -46.62
CA LEU A 758 32.87 50.01 -47.61
C LEU A 758 33.15 50.67 -48.98
N GLU A 759 33.80 51.85 -49.00
CA GLU A 759 34.06 52.60 -50.24
C GLU A 759 35.37 53.47 -50.21
N ASN A 760 36.52 52.82 -49.96
CA ASN A 760 37.91 53.30 -50.17
C ASN A 760 38.45 54.43 -49.22
N LYS A 761 39.76 54.56 -48.95
CA LYS A 761 40.93 53.71 -49.29
C LYS A 761 42.12 53.72 -48.30
N ASN A 762 42.06 54.48 -47.20
CA ASN A 762 43.19 54.67 -46.27
C ASN A 762 42.66 54.70 -44.82
N LEU A 763 42.79 53.62 -44.02
CA LEU A 763 42.23 53.59 -42.66
C LEU A 763 43.06 52.76 -41.64
N GLN A 764 44.37 53.04 -41.56
CA GLN A 764 45.23 52.55 -40.47
C GLN A 764 44.61 52.99 -39.12
N ARG A 765 44.03 52.15 -38.25
CA ARG A 765 44.25 50.77 -37.74
C ARG A 765 44.00 49.54 -38.63
N ASP A 766 44.08 49.62 -39.96
CA ASP A 766 44.41 48.56 -40.94
C ASP A 766 45.61 47.64 -40.59
N ASN A 767 45.51 46.89 -39.49
CA ASN A 767 45.73 45.45 -39.48
C ASN A 767 44.46 44.72 -38.97
N LEU A 768 43.31 45.42 -38.98
CA LEU A 768 41.95 45.04 -38.52
C LEU A 768 41.56 43.54 -38.65
N ILE A 769 42.03 42.86 -39.70
CA ILE A 769 41.68 41.47 -40.06
C ILE A 769 42.93 40.72 -40.57
N THR A 770 44.18 41.11 -40.24
CA THR A 770 45.35 40.49 -40.90
C THR A 770 45.71 39.08 -40.42
N GLN A 771 45.25 38.64 -39.24
CA GLN A 771 45.47 37.26 -38.74
C GLN A 771 44.23 36.48 -38.24
N SER A 772 43.02 36.97 -38.50
CA SER A 772 41.86 36.08 -38.72
C SER A 772 41.88 35.44 -40.12
N SER A 773 42.88 35.83 -40.95
CA SER A 773 43.40 34.99 -42.02
C SER A 773 43.73 33.61 -41.42
N LYS A 774 43.03 32.55 -41.79
CA LYS A 774 42.66 32.20 -43.18
C LYS A 774 41.15 31.93 -43.37
N LYS A 775 40.27 32.46 -42.50
CA LYS A 775 38.90 31.90 -42.35
C LYS A 775 37.70 32.85 -42.32
N PHE A 776 37.83 34.11 -42.77
CA PHE A 776 36.66 34.92 -43.09
C PHE A 776 35.99 34.46 -44.41
N ILE A 777 35.31 33.31 -44.33
CA ILE A 777 34.17 32.97 -45.19
C ILE A 777 32.93 33.32 -44.37
N ILE A 778 32.52 34.61 -44.40
CA ILE A 778 31.12 34.93 -44.11
C ILE A 778 30.35 34.34 -45.28
N ALA A 779 29.62 33.24 -45.05
CA ALA A 779 28.95 32.46 -46.09
C ALA A 779 27.70 33.18 -46.63
N TYR A 780 27.93 34.32 -47.30
CA TYR A 780 26.92 35.16 -47.94
C TYR A 780 26.05 34.41 -48.94
N GLU A 781 26.56 33.33 -49.54
CA GLU A 781 25.84 32.51 -50.52
C GLU A 781 24.61 31.79 -49.97
N ASN A 782 24.52 31.56 -48.64
CA ASN A 782 23.40 30.82 -48.03
C ASN A 782 22.33 31.70 -47.37
N CYS A 783 22.44 33.03 -47.45
CA CYS A 783 21.49 33.96 -46.80
C CYS A 783 20.40 34.50 -47.72
N LYS A 784 20.22 33.94 -48.92
CA LYS A 784 19.01 34.14 -49.73
C LYS A 784 17.98 33.07 -49.38
N ASN A 785 16.89 33.50 -48.74
CA ASN A 785 15.66 32.74 -48.50
C ASN A 785 15.88 31.43 -47.74
N ASN A 786 16.31 31.52 -46.47
CA ASN A 786 16.31 30.36 -45.58
C ASN A 786 14.89 30.12 -45.01
N TYR A 787 14.22 29.11 -45.55
CA TYR A 787 13.03 28.52 -44.93
C TYR A 787 13.39 27.78 -43.63
N GLU A 788 12.65 28.05 -42.56
CA GLU A 788 12.93 27.53 -41.22
C GLU A 788 12.73 26.00 -41.09
N PHE A 789 11.74 25.45 -41.78
CA PHE A 789 11.26 24.08 -41.61
C PHE A 789 11.73 23.11 -42.73
N LYS A 790 13.02 23.18 -43.11
CA LYS A 790 13.65 22.22 -44.04
C LYS A 790 13.68 20.81 -43.45
N ILE A 791 13.08 19.82 -44.12
CA ILE A 791 12.82 18.47 -43.58
C ILE A 791 14.07 17.76 -43.03
N GLN A 792 15.22 18.00 -43.64
CA GLN A 792 16.52 17.41 -43.26
C GLN A 792 16.93 17.65 -41.79
N TYR A 793 16.37 18.66 -41.10
CA TYR A 793 16.63 18.91 -39.68
C TYR A 793 15.66 18.18 -38.72
N TYR A 794 14.55 17.65 -39.23
CA TYR A 794 13.43 17.12 -38.43
C TYR A 794 13.17 15.63 -38.70
N GLU A 795 13.54 15.12 -39.88
CA GLU A 795 13.06 13.83 -40.39
C GLU A 795 13.35 12.63 -39.47
N GLU A 796 14.55 12.56 -38.89
CA GLU A 796 14.95 11.44 -38.02
C GLU A 796 14.10 11.39 -36.72
N LEU A 797 13.82 12.55 -36.13
CA LEU A 797 12.99 12.65 -34.92
C LEU A 797 11.51 12.42 -35.24
N LEU A 798 11.00 12.93 -36.37
CA LEU A 798 9.62 12.68 -36.81
C LEU A 798 9.39 11.19 -37.15
N LYS A 799 10.39 10.49 -37.71
CA LYS A 799 10.33 9.03 -37.94
C LYS A 799 10.20 8.25 -36.63
N GLU A 800 10.96 8.63 -35.61
CA GLU A 800 10.85 8.00 -34.27
C GLU A 800 9.51 8.35 -33.62
N LEU A 801 9.07 9.62 -33.61
CA LEU A 801 7.76 10.01 -33.07
C LEU A 801 6.59 9.29 -33.75
N LYS A 802 6.70 8.98 -35.05
CA LYS A 802 5.74 8.14 -35.79
C LYS A 802 5.78 6.68 -35.33
N LYS A 803 6.99 6.12 -35.13
CA LYS A 803 7.19 4.76 -34.62
C LYS A 803 6.68 4.59 -33.18
N PHE A 804 6.85 5.60 -32.33
CA PHE A 804 6.27 5.68 -30.98
C PHE A 804 4.76 5.99 -30.98
N GLY A 805 4.15 6.24 -32.14
CA GLY A 805 2.71 6.46 -32.26
C GLY A 805 2.21 7.80 -31.72
N ALA A 806 3.10 8.78 -31.49
CA ALA A 806 2.72 10.14 -31.11
C ALA A 806 2.11 10.91 -32.29
N ILE A 807 2.56 10.62 -33.51
CA ILE A 807 2.04 11.19 -34.77
C ILE A 807 1.62 10.08 -35.74
N TYR A 808 0.60 10.33 -36.56
CA TYR A 808 0.23 9.48 -37.70
C TYR A 808 1.23 9.63 -38.87
N GLY A 809 1.75 10.84 -39.08
CA GLY A 809 2.67 11.14 -40.17
C GLY A 809 2.94 12.63 -40.32
N TYR A 810 3.66 12.96 -41.40
CA TYR A 810 4.03 14.32 -41.76
C TYR A 810 4.09 14.46 -43.29
N GLU A 811 3.83 15.66 -43.80
CA GLU A 811 3.82 15.97 -45.23
C GLU A 811 5.01 16.85 -45.61
N VAL A 812 5.63 16.57 -46.76
CA VAL A 812 6.85 17.24 -47.23
C VAL A 812 6.66 17.66 -48.68
N GLU A 813 7.01 18.90 -48.99
CA GLU A 813 6.96 19.45 -50.35
C GLU A 813 8.25 20.26 -50.60
N ASN A 814 8.93 20.02 -51.73
CA ASN A 814 10.16 20.72 -52.12
C ASN A 814 11.26 20.75 -51.03
N GLY A 815 11.34 19.70 -50.21
CA GLY A 815 12.28 19.60 -49.08
C GLY A 815 11.88 20.39 -47.83
N LEU A 816 10.67 20.97 -47.79
CA LEU A 816 10.10 21.70 -46.65
C LEU A 816 8.99 20.89 -45.99
N LEU A 817 8.94 20.90 -44.66
CA LEU A 817 7.92 20.24 -43.86
C LEU A 817 6.63 21.08 -43.86
N ARG A 818 5.53 20.56 -44.42
CA ARG A 818 4.26 21.29 -44.61
C ARG A 818 3.25 21.06 -43.51
N SER A 819 3.17 19.85 -42.97
CA SER A 819 2.24 19.53 -41.89
C SER A 819 2.71 18.34 -41.06
N VAL A 820 2.18 18.22 -39.84
CA VAL A 820 2.34 17.05 -38.97
C VAL A 820 0.96 16.65 -38.44
N THR A 821 0.55 15.41 -38.73
CA THR A 821 -0.72 14.85 -38.23
C THR A 821 -0.47 14.14 -36.92
N VAL A 822 -0.89 14.75 -35.81
CA VAL A 822 -0.76 14.23 -34.45
C VAL A 822 -1.77 13.11 -34.20
N LYS A 823 -1.36 12.09 -33.45
CA LYS A 823 -2.21 10.95 -33.09
C LYS A 823 -2.75 11.03 -31.65
N ASP A 824 -1.94 11.52 -30.71
CA ASP A 824 -2.39 11.80 -29.35
C ASP A 824 -1.82 13.13 -28.88
N MET A 825 -2.69 14.14 -28.78
CA MET A 825 -2.29 15.48 -28.34
C MET A 825 -1.80 15.49 -26.90
N ARG A 826 -2.19 14.55 -26.03
CA ARG A 826 -1.73 14.51 -24.63
C ARG A 826 -0.25 14.11 -24.56
N ILE A 827 0.20 13.24 -25.46
CA ILE A 827 1.62 12.87 -25.60
C ILE A 827 2.42 14.08 -26.11
N ILE A 828 1.92 14.79 -27.11
CA ILE A 828 2.57 16.00 -27.65
C ILE A 828 2.62 17.12 -26.60
N CYS A 829 1.53 17.36 -25.87
CA CYS A 829 1.50 18.32 -24.76
C CYS A 829 2.55 17.93 -23.69
N ASN A 830 2.55 16.69 -23.22
CA ASN A 830 3.53 16.25 -22.22
C ASN A 830 5.00 16.32 -22.66
N LEU A 831 5.28 16.28 -23.98
CA LEU A 831 6.63 16.42 -24.53
C LEU A 831 7.03 17.89 -24.82
N PHE A 832 6.06 18.78 -25.09
CA PHE A 832 6.30 20.07 -25.74
C PHE A 832 5.43 21.26 -25.26
N GLU A 833 4.63 21.13 -24.19
CA GLU A 833 3.67 22.16 -23.73
C GLU A 833 4.26 23.55 -23.50
N LYS A 834 5.44 23.62 -22.88
CA LYS A 834 6.21 24.85 -22.68
C LYS A 834 7.69 24.57 -22.85
N GLU A 835 8.45 25.62 -23.13
CA GLU A 835 9.90 25.58 -23.19
C GLU A 835 10.48 25.36 -21.76
N GLY A 836 10.65 24.09 -21.36
CA GLY A 836 11.21 23.69 -20.06
C GLY A 836 10.67 22.36 -19.53
N ASP A 837 9.35 22.12 -19.71
CA ASP A 837 8.57 21.12 -18.97
C ASP A 837 9.11 19.69 -19.03
N ILE A 838 9.66 19.22 -20.16
CA ILE A 838 10.07 17.82 -20.25
C ILE A 838 11.28 17.49 -19.35
N PHE A 839 12.23 18.41 -19.18
CA PHE A 839 13.39 18.15 -18.31
C PHE A 839 13.04 18.27 -16.82
N GLU A 840 12.12 19.18 -16.48
CA GLU A 840 11.45 19.22 -15.18
C GLU A 840 10.78 17.88 -14.89
N LYS A 841 9.88 17.43 -15.78
CA LYS A 841 9.18 16.14 -15.67
C LYS A 841 10.19 14.97 -15.56
N ILE A 842 11.30 14.95 -16.31
CA ILE A 842 12.32 13.89 -16.23
C ILE A 842 12.99 13.89 -14.85
N THR A 843 13.32 15.07 -14.33
CA THR A 843 13.96 15.23 -13.04
C THR A 843 13.02 14.83 -11.90
N TYR A 844 11.78 15.32 -11.93
CA TYR A 844 10.71 14.97 -11.01
C TYR A 844 10.47 13.45 -10.98
N HIS A 845 10.26 12.83 -12.15
CA HIS A 845 10.03 11.39 -12.23
C HIS A 845 11.25 10.57 -11.82
N ARG A 846 12.48 10.98 -12.14
CA ARG A 846 13.68 10.31 -11.63
C ARG A 846 13.80 10.40 -10.12
N PHE A 847 13.60 11.59 -9.54
CA PHE A 847 13.70 11.79 -8.09
C PHE A 847 12.63 10.99 -7.37
N ARG A 848 11.36 11.08 -7.79
CA ARG A 848 10.21 10.32 -7.24
C ARG A 848 10.41 8.80 -7.31
N ASN A 849 10.99 8.29 -8.40
CA ASN A 849 11.24 6.85 -8.59
C ASN A 849 12.61 6.36 -8.06
N SER A 850 13.45 7.23 -7.51
CA SER A 850 14.81 6.87 -7.06
C SER A 850 14.89 6.16 -5.71
N ALA A 851 13.82 6.24 -4.90
CA ALA A 851 13.80 5.90 -3.47
C ALA A 851 14.86 6.63 -2.61
N TYR A 852 15.54 7.65 -3.16
CA TYR A 852 16.59 8.41 -2.48
C TYR A 852 16.03 9.59 -1.66
N PHE A 853 14.92 10.16 -2.12
CA PHE A 853 14.21 11.28 -1.52
C PHE A 853 12.92 10.80 -0.86
N TYR A 854 12.48 11.48 0.21
CA TYR A 854 11.26 11.14 0.94
C TYR A 854 10.02 11.85 0.37
N ASP A 855 10.19 13.07 -0.12
CA ASP A 855 9.17 13.83 -0.85
C ASP A 855 9.78 14.53 -2.08
N VAL A 856 8.97 14.75 -3.11
CA VAL A 856 9.33 15.40 -4.37
C VAL A 856 8.13 16.18 -4.93
N ARG A 857 8.32 17.47 -5.18
CA ARG A 857 7.34 18.39 -5.80
C ARG A 857 7.92 19.09 -7.03
N ASN A 858 7.07 19.66 -7.86
CA ASN A 858 7.43 20.49 -9.00
C ASN A 858 6.64 21.81 -9.00
N GLY A 859 7.11 22.81 -9.75
CA GLY A 859 6.41 24.11 -9.90
C GLY A 859 6.24 24.92 -8.60
N VAL A 860 7.26 24.99 -7.74
CA VAL A 860 7.12 25.58 -6.39
C VAL A 860 7.73 26.98 -6.28
N TYR A 861 6.99 27.94 -5.73
CA TYR A 861 7.38 29.36 -5.71
C TYR A 861 8.25 29.73 -4.51
N PHE A 862 9.41 30.34 -4.77
CA PHE A 862 10.37 30.82 -3.79
C PHE A 862 10.53 32.35 -3.86
N TYR A 863 10.57 33.00 -2.70
CA TYR A 863 10.98 34.40 -2.59
C TYR A 863 12.49 34.50 -2.34
N TRP A 864 13.22 35.05 -3.32
CA TRP A 864 14.67 35.23 -3.24
C TRP A 864 15.03 36.73 -3.23
N ASN A 865 15.93 37.11 -2.33
CA ASN A 865 16.69 38.35 -2.40
C ASN A 865 18.11 38.06 -1.88
N ARG A 866 19.13 38.36 -2.71
CA ARG A 866 20.54 38.01 -2.48
C ARG A 866 21.06 38.54 -1.15
N ASN A 867 20.75 39.80 -0.83
CA ASN A 867 21.26 40.49 0.37
C ASN A 867 20.68 39.91 1.68
N SER A 868 19.51 39.28 1.60
CA SER A 868 18.85 38.55 2.69
C SER A 868 19.30 37.09 2.78
N TYR A 869 19.50 36.42 1.65
CA TYR A 869 19.90 35.00 1.62
C TYR A 869 21.30 34.78 2.21
N ASP A 870 22.21 35.73 2.00
CA ASP A 870 23.56 35.73 2.59
C ASP A 870 23.56 36.19 4.07
N ASN A 871 22.41 36.58 4.63
CA ASN A 871 22.31 37.00 6.02
C ASN A 871 22.29 35.79 6.98
N VAL A 872 23.41 35.59 7.68
CA VAL A 872 23.62 34.54 8.69
C VAL A 872 22.51 34.49 9.76
N GLN A 873 21.87 35.61 10.12
CA GLN A 873 20.73 35.60 11.06
C GLN A 873 19.47 34.97 10.44
N GLN A 874 19.17 35.26 9.17
CA GLN A 874 18.02 34.66 8.49
C GLN A 874 18.27 33.17 8.18
N GLN A 875 19.48 32.80 7.77
CA GLN A 875 19.89 31.40 7.64
C GLN A 875 19.73 30.63 8.97
N LYS A 876 20.18 31.20 10.09
CA LYS A 876 19.96 30.63 11.44
C LYS A 876 18.48 30.55 11.81
N LYS A 877 17.67 31.56 11.44
CA LYS A 877 16.22 31.57 11.68
C LYS A 877 15.51 30.46 10.90
N LEU A 878 15.80 30.29 9.61
CA LEU A 878 15.26 29.18 8.81
C LEU A 878 15.73 27.84 9.36
N LYS A 879 17.03 27.69 9.63
CA LYS A 879 17.56 26.45 10.19
C LYS A 879 16.88 26.08 11.52
N LYS A 880 16.72 27.04 12.44
CA LYS A 880 16.01 26.82 13.71
C LYS A 880 14.54 26.47 13.50
N MET A 881 13.85 27.12 12.57
CA MET A 881 12.45 26.81 12.25
C MET A 881 12.29 25.43 11.59
N VAL A 882 13.22 25.01 10.73
CA VAL A 882 13.26 23.65 10.16
C VAL A 882 13.61 22.63 11.23
N GLU A 883 14.57 22.91 12.12
CA GLU A 883 14.91 22.07 13.29
C GLU A 883 13.72 21.90 14.24
N GLU A 884 13.03 22.99 14.59
CA GLU A 884 11.83 22.97 15.44
C GLU A 884 10.70 22.19 14.77
N THR A 885 10.44 22.41 13.48
CA THR A 885 9.38 21.71 12.74
C THR A 885 9.70 20.21 12.56
N ALA A 886 10.95 19.86 12.20
CA ALA A 886 11.39 18.48 12.03
C ALA A 886 11.56 17.73 13.37
N SER A 887 11.81 18.42 14.49
CA SER A 887 11.80 17.80 15.82
C SER A 887 10.39 17.51 16.34
N ASN A 888 9.41 18.28 15.89
CA ASN A 888 7.99 17.96 16.07
C ASN A 888 7.55 16.84 15.11
N ASP A 889 8.21 16.67 13.95
CA ASP A 889 8.08 15.49 13.12
C ASP A 889 8.61 14.20 13.79
N ILE A 890 8.12 13.10 13.24
CA ILE A 890 8.24 11.70 13.58
C ILE A 890 9.66 11.16 13.42
N ALA A 891 10.22 11.42 12.23
CA ALA A 891 11.44 10.79 11.74
C ALA A 891 12.52 11.84 11.46
N GLY A 892 12.34 13.07 11.98
CA GLY A 892 13.25 14.19 11.73
C GLY A 892 13.12 14.73 10.31
N LEU A 893 11.95 14.60 9.68
CA LEU A 893 11.71 14.92 8.28
C LEU A 893 11.02 16.27 8.12
N ILE A 894 11.16 16.81 6.91
CA ILE A 894 10.33 17.92 6.43
C ILE A 894 9.92 17.62 4.98
N ASP A 895 8.63 17.68 4.69
CA ASP A 895 8.11 17.61 3.34
C ASP A 895 8.45 18.89 2.55
N ALA A 896 8.35 18.82 1.23
CA ALA A 896 8.73 19.95 0.38
C ALA A 896 7.83 21.17 0.62
N ASP A 897 6.53 20.98 0.79
CA ASP A 897 5.56 22.07 0.94
C ASP A 897 5.81 22.84 2.25
N THR A 898 5.99 22.13 3.36
CA THR A 898 6.38 22.68 4.67
C THR A 898 7.74 23.38 4.60
N PHE A 899 8.74 22.81 3.92
CA PHE A 899 10.03 23.49 3.74
C PHE A 899 9.85 24.84 3.00
N CYS A 900 9.08 24.85 1.92
CA CYS A 900 8.80 26.06 1.13
C CYS A 900 8.05 27.13 1.95
N LEU A 901 7.10 26.72 2.78
CA LEU A 901 6.37 27.61 3.69
C LEU A 901 7.28 28.24 4.74
N LEU A 902 8.13 27.44 5.42
CA LEU A 902 9.10 27.97 6.38
C LEU A 902 10.12 28.90 5.73
N HIS A 903 10.63 28.52 4.56
CA HIS A 903 11.53 29.32 3.74
C HIS A 903 10.91 30.69 3.42
N ASN A 904 9.72 30.69 2.81
CA ASN A 904 9.05 31.92 2.39
C ASN A 904 8.60 32.77 3.59
N LYS A 905 8.33 32.17 4.75
CA LYS A 905 8.07 32.88 6.02
C LYS A 905 9.32 33.55 6.60
N VAL A 906 10.53 33.03 6.33
CA VAL A 906 11.79 33.66 6.76
C VAL A 906 12.25 34.75 5.80
N TYR A 907 12.19 34.50 4.49
CA TYR A 907 12.75 35.41 3.49
C TYR A 907 11.73 36.38 2.87
N GLY A 908 10.43 36.10 2.98
CA GLY A 908 9.34 37.00 2.54
C GLY A 908 8.88 38.00 3.60
N ALA A 909 9.20 37.80 4.88
CA ALA A 909 8.86 38.72 5.97
C ALA A 909 10.05 39.63 6.32
N GLY A 910 10.04 40.86 5.81
CA GLY A 910 11.06 41.87 6.10
C GLY A 910 10.45 43.24 6.44
N ASP A 911 10.60 43.67 7.69
CA ASP A 911 10.17 44.98 8.23
C ASP A 911 10.99 46.18 7.70
N ASN A 912 11.55 46.08 6.50
CA ASN A 912 12.39 47.11 5.88
C ASN A 912 11.70 47.70 4.65
N ASN A 913 11.42 49.01 4.67
CA ASN A 913 10.65 49.71 3.62
C ASN A 913 11.27 49.70 2.20
N ASN A 914 12.50 49.19 2.01
CA ASN A 914 13.12 48.98 0.70
C ASN A 914 13.00 47.53 0.15
N TYR A 915 12.47 46.58 0.93
CA TYR A 915 12.50 45.15 0.59
C TYR A 915 11.66 44.79 -0.66
N LYS A 916 10.54 45.49 -0.88
CA LYS A 916 9.65 45.32 -2.04
C LYS A 916 10.30 45.63 -3.40
N LYS A 917 11.45 46.33 -3.45
CA LYS A 917 12.15 46.67 -4.72
C LYS A 917 13.18 45.64 -5.17
N THR A 918 13.51 44.65 -4.35
CA THR A 918 14.61 43.67 -4.61
C THR A 918 14.21 42.21 -4.46
N GLN A 919 12.95 41.94 -4.16
CA GLN A 919 12.38 40.59 -4.07
C GLN A 919 12.12 40.01 -5.46
N VAL A 920 12.77 38.90 -5.79
CA VAL A 920 12.48 38.12 -7.00
C VAL A 920 11.66 36.90 -6.59
N SER A 921 10.44 36.79 -7.10
CA SER A 921 9.69 35.54 -7.05
C SER A 921 10.18 34.65 -8.18
N ASN A 922 10.76 33.49 -7.84
CA ASN A 922 11.14 32.47 -8.81
C ASN A 922 10.38 31.19 -8.51
N GLU A 923 9.71 30.66 -9.52
CA GLU A 923 9.35 29.25 -9.59
C GLU A 923 10.62 28.39 -9.61
N ILE A 924 10.63 27.33 -8.80
CA ILE A 924 11.61 26.26 -8.77
C ILE A 924 10.92 25.01 -9.33
N ASP A 925 11.48 24.52 -10.41
CA ASP A 925 10.84 23.58 -11.31
C ASP A 925 10.74 22.19 -10.66
N VAL A 926 11.74 21.74 -9.89
CA VAL A 926 11.64 20.55 -9.00
C VAL A 926 12.29 20.81 -7.64
N ILE A 927 11.61 20.40 -6.56
CA ILE A 927 12.19 20.29 -5.21
C ILE A 927 12.05 18.83 -4.73
N ALA A 928 13.05 18.32 -4.02
CA ALA A 928 12.99 17.04 -3.32
C ALA A 928 13.56 17.19 -1.91
N THR A 929 13.06 16.41 -0.94
CA THR A 929 13.59 16.43 0.43
C THR A 929 14.16 15.08 0.87
N ARG A 930 15.17 15.11 1.74
CA ARG A 930 15.75 13.94 2.39
C ARG A 930 16.22 14.34 3.80
N GLY A 931 15.57 13.80 4.81
CA GLY A 931 15.74 14.25 6.19
C GLY A 931 15.28 15.71 6.31
N MET A 932 16.14 16.53 6.88
CA MET A 932 15.98 17.99 6.96
C MET A 932 16.57 18.73 5.74
N GLN A 933 17.10 18.02 4.74
CA GLN A 933 17.72 18.63 3.56
C GLN A 933 16.71 18.76 2.42
N ALA A 934 16.73 19.90 1.74
CA ALA A 934 15.98 20.14 0.51
C ALA A 934 16.95 20.34 -0.66
N TYR A 935 16.63 19.71 -1.78
CA TYR A 935 17.35 19.74 -3.05
C TYR A 935 16.45 20.43 -4.07
N PHE A 936 17.01 21.36 -4.83
CA PHE A 936 16.27 22.19 -5.79
C PHE A 936 16.86 22.00 -7.17
N VAL A 937 16.02 22.01 -8.20
CA VAL A 937 16.40 22.05 -9.62
C VAL A 937 15.50 23.08 -10.31
N SER A 938 16.08 23.94 -11.13
CA SER A 938 15.33 24.90 -11.95
C SER A 938 15.87 24.92 -13.39
N CYS A 939 14.95 25.09 -14.34
CA CYS A 939 15.06 24.69 -15.74
C CYS A 939 14.52 25.78 -16.69
N LYS A 940 14.53 27.06 -16.30
CA LYS A 940 14.01 28.16 -17.13
C LYS A 940 14.65 28.19 -18.53
N ALA A 941 13.88 27.94 -19.59
CA ALA A 941 14.30 28.13 -20.98
C ALA A 941 14.28 29.60 -21.41
N ALA A 942 14.86 29.91 -22.56
CA ALA A 942 14.99 31.26 -23.10
C ALA A 942 14.14 31.41 -24.35
N SER A 943 13.57 32.59 -24.54
CA SER A 943 12.87 33.00 -25.78
C SER A 943 13.74 32.91 -27.04
N GLU A 944 15.05 32.70 -26.90
CA GLU A 944 15.96 32.31 -27.96
C GLU A 944 16.54 30.91 -27.68
N ILE A 945 16.31 30.00 -28.62
CA ILE A 945 16.45 28.56 -28.38
C ILE A 945 17.92 28.09 -28.45
N ILE A 946 18.66 28.28 -27.34
CA ILE A 946 20.03 27.80 -27.15
C ILE A 946 20.08 26.80 -25.97
N MET A 947 20.06 25.50 -26.26
CA MET A 947 20.16 24.44 -25.23
C MET A 947 21.52 23.74 -25.33
N GLY A 948 22.54 24.31 -24.68
CA GLY A 948 23.87 23.74 -24.53
C GLY A 948 24.10 23.18 -23.12
N TYR A 949 23.86 21.87 -22.94
CA TYR A 949 24.09 21.19 -21.66
C TYR A 949 25.58 20.89 -21.45
N GLU A 950 26.18 21.51 -20.43
CA GLU A 950 27.39 20.99 -19.78
C GLU A 950 27.01 20.54 -18.37
N LEU A 951 27.53 19.38 -17.98
CA LEU A 951 27.19 18.68 -16.74
C LEU A 951 28.45 18.63 -15.87
N GLU A 952 28.68 19.70 -15.12
CA GLU A 952 29.91 19.90 -14.35
C GLU A 952 29.67 19.64 -12.85
N ILE A 953 30.25 18.57 -12.32
CA ILE A 953 30.30 18.29 -10.88
C ILE A 953 31.65 18.82 -10.36
N SER A 954 31.69 20.08 -9.97
CA SER A 954 32.94 20.69 -9.47
C SER A 954 33.31 20.17 -8.07
N ASN A 955 34.52 19.62 -7.97
CA ASN A 955 35.00 18.89 -6.81
C ASN A 955 36.09 19.68 -6.09
N HIS A 956 35.72 20.55 -5.15
CA HIS A 956 36.70 21.25 -4.31
C HIS A 956 36.70 20.80 -2.86
N SER A 957 37.82 20.19 -2.48
CA SER A 957 38.27 19.99 -1.11
C SER A 957 39.42 20.96 -0.81
N LYS A 958 39.29 21.72 0.30
CA LYS A 958 40.37 22.00 1.24
C LYS A 958 39.84 22.73 2.49
N MET A 959 40.46 22.41 3.63
CA MET A 959 40.23 22.90 4.99
C MET A 959 38.92 22.47 5.69
N GLN A 960 38.99 22.42 7.03
CA GLN A 960 38.16 21.58 7.90
C GLN A 960 37.19 22.41 8.78
N VAL A 961 36.11 21.76 9.22
CA VAL A 961 35.16 22.19 10.28
C VAL A 961 34.32 23.45 10.01
N ARG A 962 33.30 23.32 9.14
CA ARG A 962 31.87 23.72 9.33
C ARG A 962 31.12 23.66 7.99
N PHE A 963 29.78 23.67 8.06
CA PHE A 963 28.82 23.52 6.95
C PHE A 963 29.28 24.11 5.61
N ARG A 964 29.33 23.27 4.56
CA ARG A 964 29.46 23.73 3.17
C ARG A 964 28.10 24.19 2.67
N TYR A 965 27.93 25.50 2.48
CA TYR A 965 26.84 26.10 1.72
C TYR A 965 27.40 26.61 0.39
N CYS A 966 26.69 26.37 -0.71
CA CYS A 966 26.98 26.98 -2.01
C CYS A 966 25.81 27.89 -2.44
N ALA A 967 26.05 29.20 -2.43
CA ALA A 967 25.36 30.16 -3.30
C ALA A 967 26.35 30.49 -4.45
N LEU A 968 25.93 30.75 -5.69
CA LEU A 968 25.32 32.01 -6.12
C LEU A 968 24.64 31.91 -7.50
N LEU A 969 23.94 33.00 -7.89
CA LEU A 969 23.03 33.11 -9.05
C LEU A 969 23.65 33.73 -10.33
N LYS A 970 22.94 33.52 -11.46
CA LYS A 970 23.20 33.89 -12.87
C LYS A 970 24.17 32.90 -13.58
N LYS A 971 23.94 32.35 -14.79
CA LYS A 971 22.81 32.25 -15.76
C LYS A 971 22.51 30.74 -15.87
N ARG A 972 21.22 30.37 -15.92
CA ARG A 972 20.68 29.22 -16.68
C ARG A 972 21.61 27.99 -16.83
N ARG A 973 21.80 27.24 -15.74
CA ARG A 973 22.30 25.85 -15.74
C ARG A 973 21.85 25.15 -14.46
N ILE A 974 21.78 23.82 -14.50
CA ILE A 974 21.24 22.97 -13.43
C ILE A 974 22.01 23.23 -12.13
N ILE A 975 21.30 23.72 -11.11
CA ILE A 975 21.84 23.80 -9.74
C ILE A 975 21.40 22.53 -9.01
N VAL A 976 22.31 21.91 -8.26
CA VAL A 976 21.96 20.94 -7.21
C VAL A 976 22.47 21.55 -5.90
N MET A 977 21.60 22.28 -5.18
CA MET A 977 21.93 22.78 -3.84
C MET A 977 21.83 21.64 -2.81
N ARG A 978 22.46 21.83 -1.64
CA ARG A 978 22.68 20.80 -0.62
C ARG A 978 22.53 21.35 0.81
#